data_AF-A0AB39RI81-F1
#
_entry.id   AF-A0AB39RI81-F1
#
_cell.length_a   1.000
_cell.length_b   1.000
_cell.length_c   1.000
_cell.angle_alpha   90.00
_cell.angle_beta   90.00
_cell.angle_gamma   90.00
#
_symmetry.space_group_name_H-M   'P 1'
#
loop_
_entity.id
_entity.type
_entity.pdbx_description
1 polymer ?
#
loop_
_entity_poly.entity_id
_entity_poly.type
_entity_poly.pdbx_seq_one_letter_code
_entity_poly.pdbx_strand_id
1 'polypeptide(L)'
;MSASPLPARLRTAAARLLLPTVLALSFAVQAVGALLPSVLLLMAATAVGLAADIALHRWQRSMTTALGKLHATVFVRQVVRDLLLVTGLIRIEEQDYETRYLALVCGLLLFYALHFACQALAILVRRTRTLPVVTRNIDASSLRLSPALPALLTQRAGQRLLTFGLPSTAGLLITAATGSARWAAAGIALSAALALVAIGMLVLRLLPARRPVTSEKALEWFEAWLAEYQPTVGMYFSGGTSSAYQANMWLEPLAQLEGRPLIVLRERFMVRHIASTDIPIVCLPKVADLMRLEHSTLKMLIHPSNSGKTSQVLRIPTIKHAFVNHGESDKLSSCNPYAKAYDEVWVAGPAARERYALANVGIDDRDVVEIGRPQLHAIEPYAGAPSAAYTTVLYAPTWEGWDGNPGNTSIIEAGENIVRALLADPGVRLLYKPHPLTGSVDPRAATANARIQEMIRAANALRAAEHPDERPAPSSAAELAHRTAELDRLTTSSFRASADDAERMLIQSVPESGRAAAVAAATAAWEAAYWASFPAWEHRIVVGARPTVYACFNVADLLVSDVSSVISDYLASEKPYAVANTSGIPEQDFRSTFPTVRAGAVLAPDASGIPALLESVRHPEKDTYAEARTELKLHLLGPSDPPSVVRFNEAARALCAEADEHRAGMAVRALTAIPSQRDAGATLDNEHVRG
;
A
#
# COMPACT_ATOMS: atom_id res chain seq x y z
N MET A 1 24.44 -27.95 38.64
CA MET A 1 23.75 -28.28 37.37
C MET A 1 22.95 -27.06 36.94
N SER A 2 23.52 -26.21 36.09
CA SER A 2 22.86 -25.02 35.55
C SER A 2 22.03 -25.43 34.34
N ALA A 3 20.70 -25.34 34.44
CA ALA A 3 19.81 -25.69 33.36
C ALA A 3 20.01 -24.73 32.18
N SER A 4 20.41 -25.28 31.03
CA SER A 4 20.56 -24.53 29.79
C SER A 4 19.24 -23.82 29.41
N PRO A 5 19.27 -22.53 29.05
CA PRO A 5 18.07 -21.82 28.66
C PRO A 5 17.42 -22.46 27.42
N LEU A 6 16.12 -22.74 27.50
CA LEU A 6 15.32 -23.25 26.36
C LEU A 6 15.54 -22.38 25.10
N PRO A 7 15.68 -22.99 23.90
CA PRO A 7 15.84 -22.30 22.63
C PRO A 7 14.75 -21.24 22.38
N ALA A 8 15.10 -20.10 21.76
CA ALA A 8 14.18 -18.98 21.52
C ALA A 8 12.88 -19.37 20.76
N ARG A 9 12.95 -20.39 19.88
CA ARG A 9 11.79 -20.97 19.19
C ARG A 9 10.81 -21.69 20.13
N LEU A 10 11.31 -22.38 21.15
CA LEU A 10 10.49 -23.06 22.15
C LEU A 10 9.84 -22.06 23.12
N ARG A 11 10.55 -20.97 23.48
CA ARG A 11 9.97 -19.87 24.28
C ARG A 11 8.83 -19.17 23.57
N THR A 12 8.99 -18.91 22.26
CA THR A 12 7.94 -18.29 21.44
C THR A 12 6.76 -19.22 21.19
N ALA A 13 6.98 -20.53 21.03
CA ALA A 13 5.91 -21.52 20.95
C ALA A 13 5.15 -21.68 22.29
N ALA A 14 5.88 -21.78 23.41
CA ALA A 14 5.29 -21.86 24.75
C ALA A 14 4.46 -20.61 25.08
N ALA A 15 4.98 -19.42 24.78
CA ALA A 15 4.25 -18.16 24.96
C ALA A 15 2.96 -18.10 24.12
N ARG A 16 2.95 -18.71 22.92
CA ARG A 16 1.76 -18.78 22.04
C ARG A 16 0.70 -19.74 22.56
N LEU A 17 1.07 -20.82 23.24
CA LEU A 17 0.13 -21.83 23.75
C LEU A 17 -0.35 -21.55 25.18
N LEU A 18 0.34 -20.70 25.94
CA LEU A 18 -0.01 -20.38 27.32
C LEU A 18 -1.46 -19.93 27.49
N LEU A 19 -1.90 -18.89 26.76
CA LEU A 19 -3.25 -18.35 26.90
C LEU A 19 -4.36 -19.34 26.49
N PRO A 20 -4.25 -20.08 25.36
CA PRO A 20 -5.19 -21.15 25.05
C PRO A 20 -5.23 -22.26 26.11
N THR A 21 -4.09 -22.66 26.66
CA THR A 21 -4.04 -23.69 27.72
C THR A 21 -4.70 -23.20 29.01
N VAL A 22 -4.40 -21.97 29.45
CA VAL A 22 -5.07 -21.34 30.60
C VAL A 22 -6.57 -21.27 30.38
N LEU A 23 -7.01 -20.89 29.18
CA LEU A 23 -8.43 -20.86 28.84
C LEU A 23 -9.08 -22.25 28.93
N ALA A 24 -8.46 -23.29 28.34
CA ALA A 24 -8.98 -24.65 28.39
C ALA A 24 -9.05 -25.20 29.84
N LEU A 25 -7.98 -25.00 30.62
CA LEU A 25 -7.95 -25.36 32.04
C LEU A 25 -9.01 -24.61 32.84
N SER A 26 -9.23 -23.32 32.55
CA SER A 26 -10.27 -22.55 33.23
C SER A 26 -11.67 -23.15 33.00
N PHE A 27 -11.99 -23.62 31.79
CA PHE A 27 -13.27 -24.31 31.54
C PHE A 27 -13.37 -25.66 32.27
N ALA A 28 -12.28 -26.43 32.32
CA ALA A 28 -12.26 -27.69 33.06
C ALA A 28 -12.47 -27.47 34.57
N VAL A 29 -11.77 -26.50 35.17
CA VAL A 29 -11.94 -26.14 36.60
C VAL A 29 -13.32 -25.56 36.85
N GLN A 30 -13.86 -24.75 35.93
CA GLN A 30 -15.22 -24.22 36.03
C GLN A 30 -16.27 -25.33 36.01
N ALA A 31 -16.09 -26.35 35.16
CA ALA A 31 -16.97 -27.53 35.12
C ALA A 31 -16.90 -28.34 36.42
N VAL A 32 -15.69 -28.55 36.97
CA VAL A 32 -15.52 -29.19 38.29
C VAL A 32 -16.19 -28.37 39.39
N GLY A 33 -16.03 -27.04 39.37
CA GLY A 33 -16.70 -26.13 40.31
C GLY A 33 -18.22 -26.20 40.23
N ALA A 34 -18.78 -26.34 39.03
CA ALA A 34 -20.22 -26.51 38.81
C ALA A 34 -20.73 -27.89 39.30
N LEU A 35 -19.94 -28.95 39.15
CA LEU A 35 -20.28 -30.31 39.58
C LEU A 35 -20.15 -30.53 41.09
N LEU A 36 -19.16 -29.88 41.73
CA LEU A 36 -18.87 -29.95 43.18
C LEU A 36 -19.46 -28.74 43.97
N PRO A 37 -20.55 -28.14 43.47
CA PRO A 37 -21.06 -26.79 43.79
C PRO A 37 -20.12 -25.81 44.55
N SER A 38 -18.87 -25.65 44.10
CA SER A 38 -17.87 -24.82 44.79
C SER A 38 -17.87 -23.39 44.25
N VAL A 39 -18.38 -22.45 45.05
CA VAL A 39 -18.44 -21.01 44.71
C VAL A 39 -17.05 -20.45 44.38
N LEU A 40 -16.04 -20.74 45.20
CA LEU A 40 -14.69 -20.22 45.00
C LEU A 40 -14.05 -20.72 43.70
N LEU A 41 -14.21 -22.01 43.39
CA LEU A 41 -13.71 -22.58 42.13
C LEU A 41 -14.42 -21.99 40.92
N LEU A 42 -15.74 -21.83 40.99
CA LEU A 42 -16.53 -21.19 39.93
C LEU A 42 -16.08 -19.74 39.69
N MET A 43 -15.92 -18.95 40.75
CA MET A 43 -15.49 -17.55 40.65
C MET A 43 -14.08 -17.41 40.08
N ALA A 44 -13.11 -18.14 40.66
CA ALA A 44 -11.71 -18.07 40.24
C ALA A 44 -11.55 -18.53 38.79
N ALA A 45 -12.14 -19.67 38.42
CA ALA A 45 -12.05 -20.20 37.06
C ALA A 45 -12.69 -19.28 36.02
N THR A 46 -13.87 -18.71 36.34
CA THR A 46 -14.54 -17.75 35.46
C THR A 46 -13.71 -16.49 35.25
N ALA A 47 -13.17 -15.90 36.33
CA ALA A 47 -12.35 -14.70 36.26
C ALA A 47 -11.07 -14.94 35.43
N VAL A 48 -10.37 -16.05 35.69
CA VAL A 48 -9.17 -16.46 34.94
C VAL A 48 -9.50 -16.71 33.47
N GLY A 49 -10.57 -17.44 33.17
CA GLY A 49 -10.98 -17.73 31.80
C GLY A 49 -11.37 -16.49 31.01
N LEU A 50 -12.07 -15.55 31.64
CA LEU A 50 -12.45 -14.28 31.03
C LEU A 50 -11.22 -13.39 30.78
N ALA A 51 -10.29 -13.31 31.73
CA ALA A 51 -9.03 -12.59 31.58
C ALA A 51 -8.19 -13.18 30.43
N ALA A 52 -8.11 -14.50 30.34
CA ALA A 52 -7.44 -15.19 29.24
C ALA A 52 -8.10 -14.88 27.89
N ASP A 53 -9.43 -14.86 27.81
CA ASP A 53 -10.18 -14.50 26.59
C ASP A 53 -9.90 -13.05 26.13
N ILE A 54 -9.86 -12.10 27.07
CA ILE A 54 -9.54 -10.69 26.78
C ILE A 54 -8.08 -10.57 26.31
N ALA A 55 -7.15 -11.24 27.00
CA ALA A 55 -5.74 -11.27 26.64
C ALA A 55 -5.50 -11.86 25.24
N LEU A 56 -6.20 -12.93 24.87
CA LEU A 56 -6.15 -13.52 23.52
C LEU A 56 -6.54 -12.51 22.44
N HIS A 57 -7.62 -11.76 22.64
CA HIS A 57 -8.05 -10.76 21.65
C HIS A 57 -7.12 -9.54 21.57
N ARG A 58 -6.45 -9.20 22.68
CA ARG A 58 -5.50 -8.08 22.74
C ARG A 58 -4.14 -8.44 22.14
N TRP A 59 -3.61 -9.62 22.46
CA TRP A 59 -2.21 -9.98 22.19
C TRP A 59 -2.03 -11.14 21.20
N GLN A 60 -3.02 -12.02 21.01
CA GLN A 60 -2.89 -13.23 20.18
C GLN A 60 -4.05 -13.41 19.20
N ARG A 61 -4.32 -12.41 18.37
CA ARG A 61 -5.45 -12.42 17.41
C ARG A 61 -5.42 -13.61 16.45
N SER A 62 -4.24 -14.02 15.96
CA SER A 62 -4.10 -15.21 15.09
C SER A 62 -4.61 -16.49 15.74
N MET A 63 -4.39 -16.63 17.06
CA MET A 63 -4.87 -17.77 17.83
C MET A 63 -6.39 -17.76 17.97
N THR A 64 -7.02 -16.59 18.09
CA THR A 64 -8.50 -16.50 18.10
C THR A 64 -9.12 -17.01 16.78
N THR A 65 -8.45 -16.78 15.65
CA THR A 65 -8.86 -17.35 14.35
C THR A 65 -8.69 -18.87 14.31
N ALA A 66 -7.58 -19.40 14.86
CA ALA A 66 -7.34 -20.84 14.94
C ALA A 66 -8.38 -21.56 15.82
N LEU A 67 -8.70 -21.00 16.99
CA LEU A 67 -9.77 -21.51 17.86
C LEU A 67 -11.14 -21.51 17.16
N GLY A 68 -11.40 -20.50 16.32
CA GLY A 68 -12.60 -20.46 15.48
C GLY A 68 -12.69 -21.62 14.48
N LYS A 69 -11.56 -22.05 13.90
CA LYS A 69 -11.50 -23.23 13.00
C LYS A 69 -11.78 -24.54 13.74
N LEU A 70 -11.49 -24.59 15.04
CA LEU A 70 -11.80 -25.73 15.91
C LEU A 70 -13.22 -25.66 16.50
N HIS A 71 -14.09 -24.80 15.95
CA HIS A 71 -15.44 -24.50 16.45
C HIS A 71 -15.51 -23.94 17.89
N ALA A 72 -14.37 -23.72 18.55
CA ALA A 72 -14.27 -23.02 19.83
C ALA A 72 -14.35 -21.50 19.61
N THR A 73 -15.42 -21.02 18.98
CA THR A 73 -15.64 -19.58 18.72
C THR A 73 -15.91 -18.81 20.02
N VAL A 74 -15.77 -17.48 19.99
CA VAL A 74 -16.08 -16.63 21.15
C VAL A 74 -17.51 -16.86 21.66
N PHE A 75 -18.46 -17.06 20.75
CA PHE A 75 -19.84 -17.38 21.09
C PHE A 75 -19.95 -18.68 21.86
N VAL A 76 -19.37 -19.78 21.34
CA VAL A 76 -19.39 -21.09 22.01
C VAL A 76 -18.76 -21.01 23.39
N ARG A 77 -17.61 -20.34 23.52
CA ARG A 77 -16.94 -20.17 24.81
C ARG A 77 -17.77 -19.38 25.82
N GLN A 78 -18.43 -18.30 25.39
CA GLN A 78 -19.28 -17.52 26.27
C GLN A 78 -20.53 -18.30 26.69
N VAL A 79 -21.17 -19.03 25.77
CA VAL A 79 -22.33 -19.88 26.08
C VAL A 79 -21.98 -20.98 27.07
N VAL A 80 -20.85 -21.68 26.85
CA VAL A 80 -20.38 -22.72 27.78
C VAL A 80 -20.10 -22.12 29.16
N ARG A 81 -19.47 -20.94 29.23
CA ARG A 81 -19.19 -20.24 30.49
C ARG A 81 -20.48 -19.91 31.24
N ASP A 82 -21.45 -19.31 30.57
CA ASP A 82 -22.72 -18.92 31.18
C ASP A 82 -23.54 -20.16 31.59
N LEU A 83 -23.50 -21.24 30.79
CA LEU A 83 -24.13 -22.51 31.13
C LEU A 83 -23.53 -23.12 32.40
N LEU A 84 -22.21 -23.21 32.49
CA LEU A 84 -21.53 -23.75 33.68
C LEU A 84 -21.80 -22.91 34.94
N LEU A 85 -21.89 -21.58 34.80
CA LEU A 85 -22.29 -20.70 35.89
C LEU A 85 -23.72 -20.96 36.36
N VAL A 86 -24.67 -21.02 35.43
CA VAL A 86 -26.07 -21.30 35.76
C VAL A 86 -26.22 -22.70 36.37
N THR A 87 -25.56 -23.71 35.83
CA THR A 87 -25.55 -25.08 36.40
C THR A 87 -24.98 -25.10 37.81
N GLY A 88 -23.86 -24.40 38.04
CA GLY A 88 -23.27 -24.28 39.38
C GLY A 88 -24.22 -23.61 40.37
N LEU A 89 -24.88 -22.52 39.98
CA LEU A 89 -25.86 -21.82 40.82
C LEU A 89 -27.06 -22.70 41.19
N ILE A 90 -27.63 -23.42 40.22
CA ILE A 90 -28.74 -24.37 40.45
C ILE A 90 -28.34 -25.47 41.45
N ARG A 91 -27.07 -25.86 41.48
CA ARG A 91 -26.55 -26.89 42.40
C ARG A 91 -26.22 -26.35 43.80
N ILE A 92 -25.99 -25.03 43.93
CA ILE A 92 -25.66 -24.38 45.21
C ILE A 92 -26.93 -24.05 46.01
N GLU A 93 -28.04 -23.72 45.33
CA GLU A 93 -29.30 -23.31 45.96
C GLU A 93 -30.32 -24.47 45.97
N GLU A 94 -30.64 -25.01 47.15
CA GLU A 94 -31.52 -26.19 47.30
C GLU A 94 -33.04 -25.89 47.33
N GLN A 95 -33.48 -24.62 47.26
CA GLN A 95 -34.91 -24.25 47.35
C GLN A 95 -35.36 -23.22 46.28
N ASP A 96 -36.59 -23.39 45.74
CA ASP A 96 -37.29 -22.50 44.76
C ASP A 96 -36.71 -22.46 43.32
N TYR A 97 -36.46 -23.64 42.74
CA TYR A 97 -35.71 -23.84 41.49
C TYR A 97 -36.41 -23.38 40.19
N GLU A 98 -37.71 -23.63 40.01
CA GLU A 98 -38.33 -23.52 38.67
C GLU A 98 -38.49 -22.08 38.20
N THR A 99 -39.04 -21.20 39.03
CA THR A 99 -39.48 -19.89 38.54
C THR A 99 -38.34 -18.87 38.48
N ARG A 100 -37.42 -18.89 39.47
CA ARG A 100 -36.34 -17.90 39.59
C ARG A 100 -35.22 -18.11 38.57
N TYR A 101 -34.77 -19.35 38.40
CA TYR A 101 -33.67 -19.66 37.47
C TYR A 101 -34.12 -19.72 36.01
N LEU A 102 -35.37 -20.13 35.74
CA LEU A 102 -35.95 -20.02 34.39
C LEU A 102 -35.94 -18.58 33.89
N ALA A 103 -36.25 -17.60 34.76
CA ALA A 103 -36.19 -16.18 34.39
C ALA A 103 -34.77 -15.73 34.03
N LEU A 104 -33.74 -16.20 34.74
CA LEU A 104 -32.34 -15.89 34.43
C LEU A 104 -31.90 -16.53 33.09
N VAL A 105 -32.28 -17.79 32.85
CA VAL A 105 -32.00 -18.48 31.58
C VAL A 105 -32.70 -17.77 30.41
N CYS A 106 -33.99 -17.45 30.55
CA CYS A 106 -34.73 -16.67 29.56
C CYS A 106 -34.09 -15.31 29.30
N GLY A 107 -33.61 -14.63 30.35
CA GLY A 107 -32.89 -13.36 30.23
C GLY A 107 -31.56 -13.49 29.47
N LEU A 108 -30.78 -14.55 29.73
CA LEU A 108 -29.55 -14.84 28.98
C LEU A 108 -29.85 -15.15 27.51
N LEU A 109 -30.86 -15.99 27.26
CA LEU A 109 -31.32 -16.30 25.90
C LEU A 109 -31.77 -15.04 25.15
N LEU A 110 -32.49 -14.13 25.82
CA LEU A 110 -32.86 -12.82 25.27
C LEU A 110 -31.60 -12.00 24.93
N PHE A 111 -30.61 -11.93 25.82
CA PHE A 111 -29.35 -11.24 25.52
C PHE A 111 -28.64 -11.83 24.28
N TYR A 112 -28.59 -13.15 24.14
CA TYR A 112 -28.02 -13.79 22.95
C TYR A 112 -28.84 -13.49 21.69
N ALA A 113 -30.17 -13.51 21.77
CA ALA A 113 -31.04 -13.12 20.66
C ALA A 113 -30.78 -11.66 20.22
N LEU A 114 -30.66 -10.74 21.19
CA LEU A 114 -30.29 -9.33 20.93
C LEU A 114 -28.89 -9.21 20.33
N HIS A 115 -27.94 -10.04 20.74
CA HIS A 115 -26.61 -10.08 20.14
C HIS A 115 -26.65 -10.51 18.66
N PHE A 116 -27.45 -11.52 18.31
CA PHE A 116 -27.63 -11.95 16.93
C PHE A 116 -28.38 -10.90 16.10
N ALA A 117 -29.40 -10.24 16.68
CA ALA A 117 -30.07 -9.11 16.05
C ALA A 117 -29.08 -7.95 15.77
N CYS A 118 -28.24 -7.58 16.75
CA CYS A 118 -27.12 -6.65 16.55
C CYS A 118 -26.23 -7.07 15.37
N GLN A 119 -25.89 -8.36 15.28
CA GLN A 119 -25.01 -8.86 14.24
C GLN A 119 -25.64 -8.76 12.85
N ALA A 120 -26.91 -9.13 12.71
CA ALA A 120 -27.67 -9.01 11.47
C ALA A 120 -27.78 -7.54 11.04
N LEU A 121 -28.16 -6.64 11.96
CA LEU A 121 -28.23 -5.20 11.72
C LEU A 121 -26.88 -4.61 11.34
N ALA A 122 -25.79 -5.03 11.99
CA ALA A 122 -24.44 -4.61 11.65
C ALA A 122 -24.05 -5.01 10.22
N ILE A 123 -24.46 -6.20 9.76
CA ILE A 123 -24.25 -6.66 8.37
C ILE A 123 -25.04 -5.78 7.40
N LEU A 124 -26.31 -5.49 7.69
CA LEU A 124 -27.17 -4.59 6.91
C LEU A 124 -26.56 -3.17 6.82
N VAL A 125 -26.09 -2.61 7.92
CA VAL A 125 -25.41 -1.30 7.94
C VAL A 125 -24.14 -1.31 7.09
N ARG A 126 -23.32 -2.36 7.16
CA ARG A 126 -22.12 -2.46 6.30
C ARG A 126 -22.47 -2.58 4.82
N ARG A 127 -23.50 -3.36 4.49
CA ARG A 127 -23.96 -3.56 3.11
C ARG A 127 -24.49 -2.26 2.51
N THR A 128 -25.32 -1.52 3.25
CA THR A 128 -25.88 -0.22 2.80
C THR A 128 -24.82 0.86 2.67
N ARG A 129 -23.71 0.77 3.41
CA ARG A 129 -22.55 1.67 3.30
C ARG A 129 -21.51 1.24 2.25
N THR A 130 -21.70 0.07 1.64
CA THR A 130 -20.82 -0.44 0.60
C THR A 130 -21.32 0.03 -0.77
N LEU A 131 -20.88 1.22 -1.16
CA LEU A 131 -21.21 1.81 -2.47
C LEU A 131 -20.50 1.09 -3.63
N PRO A 132 -21.10 1.09 -4.84
CA PRO A 132 -20.52 0.46 -6.03
C PRO A 132 -19.27 1.19 -6.53
N VAL A 133 -19.15 2.49 -6.26
CA VAL A 133 -17.99 3.33 -6.58
C VAL A 133 -17.35 3.82 -5.28
N VAL A 134 -16.03 3.77 -5.19
CA VAL A 134 -15.27 4.44 -4.13
C VAL A 134 -14.46 5.55 -4.75
N THR A 135 -14.53 6.76 -4.19
CA THR A 135 -13.84 7.93 -4.73
C THR A 135 -12.84 8.52 -3.74
N ARG A 136 -11.88 9.29 -4.29
CA ARG A 136 -11.02 10.22 -3.56
C ARG A 136 -10.87 11.47 -4.41
N ASN A 137 -10.80 12.64 -3.79
CA ASN A 137 -10.67 13.92 -4.49
C ASN A 137 -11.89 14.29 -5.35
N ILE A 138 -13.08 13.83 -4.96
CA ILE A 138 -14.35 14.04 -5.67
C ILE A 138 -15.42 14.41 -4.63
N ASP A 139 -16.25 15.42 -4.92
CA ASP A 139 -17.34 15.81 -4.01
C ASP A 139 -18.45 14.77 -3.99
N ALA A 140 -18.48 13.97 -2.92
CA ALA A 140 -19.47 12.94 -2.67
C ALA A 140 -20.59 13.38 -1.69
N SER A 141 -20.75 14.69 -1.45
CA SER A 141 -21.72 15.26 -0.51
C SER A 141 -23.17 14.81 -0.77
N SER A 142 -23.55 14.71 -2.05
CA SER A 142 -24.89 14.27 -2.50
C SER A 142 -25.20 12.80 -2.17
N LEU A 143 -24.19 11.97 -1.89
CA LEU A 143 -24.36 10.55 -1.56
C LEU A 143 -24.85 10.30 -0.12
N ARG A 144 -24.98 11.37 0.69
CA ARG A 144 -25.41 11.31 2.10
C ARG A 144 -24.53 10.39 2.94
N LEU A 145 -23.22 10.52 2.76
CA LEU A 145 -22.23 9.78 3.52
C LEU A 145 -22.23 10.25 4.98
N SER A 146 -21.88 9.35 5.88
CA SER A 146 -21.77 9.66 7.32
C SER A 146 -20.59 8.91 7.92
N PRO A 147 -20.01 9.38 9.04
CA PRO A 147 -18.96 8.66 9.74
C PRO A 147 -19.41 7.24 10.13
N ALA A 148 -18.50 6.26 10.01
CA ALA A 148 -18.78 4.89 10.41
C ALA A 148 -19.16 4.76 11.89
N LEU A 149 -19.82 3.67 12.27
CA LEU A 149 -19.99 3.36 13.69
C LEU A 149 -18.70 2.73 14.25
N PRO A 150 -18.46 2.81 15.59
CA PRO A 150 -17.32 2.17 16.22
C PRO A 150 -17.18 0.70 15.82
N ALA A 151 -15.94 0.23 15.65
CA ALA A 151 -15.65 -1.15 15.20
C ALA A 151 -16.31 -2.22 16.08
N LEU A 152 -16.47 -1.94 17.37
CA LEU A 152 -17.14 -2.84 18.32
C LEU A 152 -18.58 -3.16 17.88
N LEU A 153 -19.30 -2.17 17.34
CA LEU A 153 -20.68 -2.34 16.90
C LEU A 153 -20.77 -3.08 15.56
N THR A 154 -19.86 -2.79 14.63
CA THR A 154 -19.99 -3.25 13.24
C THR A 154 -19.09 -4.44 12.90
N GLN A 155 -17.80 -4.39 13.21
CA GLN A 155 -16.79 -5.33 12.69
C GLN A 155 -16.37 -6.40 13.71
N ARG A 156 -16.50 -6.15 15.01
CA ARG A 156 -15.90 -6.98 16.07
C ARG A 156 -16.95 -7.69 16.92
N ALA A 157 -17.76 -8.53 16.26
CA ALA A 157 -18.86 -9.26 16.89
C ALA A 157 -18.44 -10.05 18.15
N GLY A 158 -17.32 -10.78 18.09
CA GLY A 158 -16.82 -11.53 19.24
C GLY A 158 -16.43 -10.64 20.43
N GLN A 159 -15.72 -9.53 20.18
CA GLN A 159 -15.39 -8.58 21.25
C GLN A 159 -16.65 -7.93 21.82
N ARG A 160 -17.63 -7.60 20.98
CA ARG A 160 -18.93 -7.07 21.43
C ARG A 160 -19.64 -8.04 22.37
N LEU A 161 -19.67 -9.33 22.02
CA LEU A 161 -20.27 -10.35 22.87
C LEU A 161 -19.59 -10.41 24.24
N LEU A 162 -18.26 -10.47 24.27
CA LEU A 162 -17.49 -10.50 25.51
C LEU A 162 -17.75 -9.24 26.34
N THR A 163 -17.57 -8.04 25.76
CA THR A 163 -17.74 -6.78 26.48
C THR A 163 -19.17 -6.59 27.00
N PHE A 164 -20.19 -6.90 26.18
CA PHE A 164 -21.58 -6.72 26.59
C PHE A 164 -22.06 -7.83 27.53
N GLY A 165 -21.41 -9.00 27.54
CA GLY A 165 -21.68 -10.09 28.48
C GLY A 165 -20.98 -9.95 29.83
N LEU A 166 -20.02 -9.01 29.99
CA LEU A 166 -19.35 -8.79 31.28
C LEU A 166 -20.33 -8.54 32.44
N PRO A 167 -21.37 -7.68 32.30
CA PRO A 167 -22.34 -7.47 33.35
C PRO A 167 -23.12 -8.73 33.75
N SER A 168 -23.57 -9.55 32.78
CA SER A 168 -24.27 -10.81 33.08
C SER A 168 -23.36 -11.80 33.80
N THR A 169 -22.13 -11.98 33.32
CA THR A 169 -21.15 -12.85 34.00
C THR A 169 -20.84 -12.34 35.42
N ALA A 170 -20.62 -11.04 35.61
CA ALA A 170 -20.37 -10.46 36.94
C ALA A 170 -21.57 -10.62 37.88
N GLY A 171 -22.79 -10.39 37.38
CA GLY A 171 -24.03 -10.59 38.13
C GLY A 171 -24.20 -12.04 38.60
N LEU A 172 -23.95 -13.01 37.72
CA LEU A 172 -23.99 -14.44 38.04
C LEU A 172 -22.95 -14.82 39.12
N LEU A 173 -21.74 -14.26 39.04
CA LEU A 173 -20.69 -14.48 40.05
C LEU A 173 -21.05 -13.87 41.41
N ILE A 174 -21.64 -12.67 41.43
CA ILE A 174 -22.08 -12.03 42.69
C ILE A 174 -23.25 -12.82 43.28
N THR A 175 -24.18 -13.32 42.46
CA THR A 175 -25.23 -14.23 42.93
C THR A 175 -24.62 -15.48 43.57
N ALA A 176 -23.60 -16.09 42.96
CA ALA A 176 -22.94 -17.28 43.53
C ALA A 176 -22.31 -16.99 44.91
N ALA A 177 -21.79 -15.78 45.12
CA ALA A 177 -21.19 -15.37 46.39
C ALA A 177 -22.21 -14.94 47.45
N THR A 178 -23.38 -14.42 47.05
CA THR A 178 -24.33 -13.76 47.96
C THR A 178 -25.66 -14.50 48.13
N GLY A 179 -25.94 -15.49 47.29
CA GLY A 179 -27.24 -16.18 47.22
C GLY A 179 -28.39 -15.32 46.68
N SER A 180 -28.13 -14.09 46.22
CA SER A 180 -29.21 -13.19 45.81
C SER A 180 -29.33 -13.08 44.29
N ALA A 181 -30.35 -13.75 43.73
CA ALA A 181 -30.63 -13.77 42.28
C ALA A 181 -30.85 -12.38 41.65
N ARG A 182 -31.12 -11.34 42.45
CA ARG A 182 -31.26 -9.95 42.00
C ARG A 182 -30.02 -9.43 41.28
N TRP A 183 -28.83 -9.89 41.66
CA TRP A 183 -27.57 -9.45 41.05
C TRP A 183 -27.37 -10.04 39.66
N ALA A 184 -27.67 -11.32 39.47
CA ALA A 184 -27.73 -11.95 38.16
C ALA A 184 -28.78 -11.27 37.26
N ALA A 185 -29.98 -11.03 37.77
CA ALA A 185 -31.03 -10.33 37.02
C ALA A 185 -30.59 -8.91 36.60
N ALA A 186 -29.98 -8.14 37.51
CA ALA A 186 -29.46 -6.81 37.21
C ALA A 186 -28.33 -6.84 36.17
N GLY A 187 -27.40 -7.79 36.29
CA GLY A 187 -26.30 -7.97 35.34
C GLY A 187 -26.81 -8.33 33.94
N ILE A 188 -27.73 -9.29 33.84
CA ILE A 188 -28.36 -9.70 32.58
C ILE A 188 -29.17 -8.54 31.97
N ALA A 189 -29.93 -7.81 32.78
CA ALA A 189 -30.68 -6.64 32.33
C ALA A 189 -29.75 -5.55 31.78
N LEU A 190 -28.61 -5.30 32.43
CA LEU A 190 -27.60 -4.35 31.93
C LEU A 190 -26.96 -4.84 30.62
N SER A 191 -26.63 -6.12 30.50
CA SER A 191 -26.15 -6.73 29.25
C SER A 191 -27.17 -6.59 28.11
N ALA A 192 -28.44 -6.85 28.38
CA ALA A 192 -29.53 -6.67 27.42
C ALA A 192 -29.72 -5.19 27.05
N ALA A 193 -29.63 -4.26 28.02
CA ALA A 193 -29.71 -2.83 27.77
C ALA A 193 -28.58 -2.33 26.87
N LEU A 194 -27.33 -2.77 27.08
CA LEU A 194 -26.20 -2.45 26.20
C LEU A 194 -26.43 -2.95 24.77
N ALA A 195 -26.98 -4.17 24.63
CA ALA A 195 -27.34 -4.72 23.33
C ALA A 195 -28.47 -3.90 22.66
N LEU A 196 -29.50 -3.50 23.40
CA LEU A 196 -30.59 -2.65 22.90
C LEU A 196 -30.11 -1.27 22.45
N VAL A 197 -29.20 -0.63 23.19
CA VAL A 197 -28.57 0.63 22.79
C VAL A 197 -27.82 0.45 21.47
N ALA A 198 -27.05 -0.63 21.33
CA ALA A 198 -26.35 -0.95 20.09
C ALA A 198 -27.31 -1.20 18.93
N ILE A 199 -28.41 -1.92 19.14
CA ILE A 199 -29.49 -2.10 18.15
C ILE A 199 -30.06 -0.74 17.76
N GLY A 200 -30.42 0.11 18.72
CA GLY A 200 -30.95 1.45 18.47
C GLY A 200 -30.00 2.29 17.61
N MET A 201 -28.70 2.30 17.93
CA MET A 201 -27.69 2.99 17.12
C MET A 201 -27.61 2.44 15.69
N LEU A 202 -27.71 1.12 15.50
CA LEU A 202 -27.68 0.48 14.17
C LEU A 202 -28.96 0.76 13.37
N VAL A 203 -30.14 0.67 14.00
CA VAL A 203 -31.44 0.98 13.38
C VAL A 203 -31.50 2.45 12.96
N LEU A 204 -31.02 3.37 13.80
CA LEU A 204 -30.91 4.79 13.46
C LEU A 204 -30.05 5.02 12.20
N ARG A 205 -29.04 4.18 11.93
CA ARG A 205 -28.24 4.25 10.69
C ARG A 205 -28.94 3.65 9.47
N LEU A 206 -29.94 2.80 9.66
CA LEU A 206 -30.72 2.21 8.58
C LEU A 206 -31.93 3.08 8.19
N LEU A 207 -32.25 4.13 8.96
CA LEU A 207 -33.31 5.08 8.62
C LEU A 207 -33.07 5.69 7.23
N PRO A 208 -34.12 5.86 6.39
CA PRO A 208 -33.99 6.38 5.03
C PRO A 208 -33.26 7.72 4.91
N ALA A 209 -33.38 8.59 5.91
CA ALA A 209 -32.73 9.90 5.96
C ALA A 209 -31.24 9.85 6.36
N ARG A 210 -30.77 8.73 6.93
CA ARG A 210 -29.40 8.58 7.46
C ARG A 210 -28.55 7.55 6.72
N ARG A 211 -29.18 6.67 5.94
CA ARG A 211 -28.48 5.72 5.08
C ARG A 211 -27.95 6.44 3.83
N PRO A 212 -26.80 6.02 3.29
CA PRO A 212 -26.34 6.47 1.97
C PRO A 212 -27.39 6.22 0.88
N VAL A 213 -27.23 6.88 -0.26
CA VAL A 213 -28.05 6.60 -1.44
C VAL A 213 -27.93 5.13 -1.89
N THR A 214 -28.89 4.65 -2.68
CA THR A 214 -28.84 3.28 -3.22
C THR A 214 -27.73 3.14 -4.26
N SER A 215 -27.39 1.90 -4.62
CA SER A 215 -26.36 1.64 -5.63
C SER A 215 -26.68 2.28 -6.98
N GLU A 216 -27.95 2.23 -7.40
CA GLU A 216 -28.41 2.82 -8.67
C GLU A 216 -28.18 4.34 -8.65
N LYS A 217 -28.64 5.02 -7.59
CA LYS A 217 -28.45 6.47 -7.43
C LYS A 217 -26.99 6.88 -7.29
N ALA A 218 -26.14 6.03 -6.69
CA ALA A 218 -24.71 6.29 -6.63
C ALA A 218 -24.06 6.19 -8.01
N LEU A 219 -24.55 5.30 -8.88
CA LEU A 219 -24.07 5.18 -10.26
C LEU A 219 -24.59 6.31 -11.14
N GLU A 220 -25.86 6.71 -11.00
CA GLU A 220 -26.42 7.91 -11.64
C GLU A 220 -25.63 9.18 -11.25
N TRP A 221 -25.31 9.34 -9.97
CA TRP A 221 -24.44 10.42 -9.50
C TRP A 221 -23.05 10.34 -10.14
N PHE A 222 -22.47 9.14 -10.23
CA PHE A 222 -21.15 8.97 -10.81
C PHE A 222 -21.12 9.33 -12.31
N GLU A 223 -22.16 8.97 -13.06
CA GLU A 223 -22.32 9.35 -14.46
C GLU A 223 -22.51 10.85 -14.64
N ALA A 224 -23.33 11.48 -13.79
CA ALA A 224 -23.47 12.93 -13.78
C ALA A 224 -22.13 13.62 -13.47
N TRP A 225 -21.37 13.10 -12.52
CA TRP A 225 -20.02 13.60 -12.22
C TRP A 225 -19.06 13.41 -13.40
N LEU A 226 -19.08 12.27 -14.09
CA LEU A 226 -18.28 12.08 -15.31
C LEU A 226 -18.66 13.07 -16.41
N ALA A 227 -19.95 13.38 -16.56
CA ALA A 227 -20.45 14.35 -17.52
C ALA A 227 -20.09 15.80 -17.16
N GLU A 228 -19.88 16.12 -15.88
CA GLU A 228 -19.39 17.43 -15.44
C GLU A 228 -17.85 17.53 -15.49
N TYR A 229 -17.17 16.48 -15.03
CA TYR A 229 -15.71 16.41 -14.96
C TYR A 229 -15.07 16.16 -16.33
N GLN A 230 -15.76 15.57 -17.29
CA GLN A 230 -15.29 15.42 -18.67
C GLN A 230 -13.80 14.97 -18.77
N PRO A 231 -13.42 13.84 -18.14
CA PRO A 231 -12.03 13.39 -18.12
C PRO A 231 -11.56 13.11 -19.55
N THR A 232 -10.30 13.39 -19.89
CA THR A 232 -9.76 13.14 -21.25
C THR A 232 -8.61 12.15 -21.24
N VAL A 233 -7.78 12.18 -20.21
CA VAL A 233 -6.63 11.30 -20.02
C VAL A 233 -6.72 10.64 -18.66
N GLY A 234 -6.02 9.53 -18.46
CA GLY A 234 -6.01 8.89 -17.16
C GLY A 234 -4.99 7.80 -17.00
N MET A 235 -4.92 7.26 -15.79
CA MET A 235 -4.11 6.09 -15.46
C MET A 235 -5.03 4.99 -14.93
N TYR A 236 -4.91 3.80 -15.50
CA TYR A 236 -5.53 2.61 -14.94
C TYR A 236 -4.51 1.81 -14.15
N PHE A 237 -4.87 1.43 -12.93
CA PHE A 237 -4.00 0.58 -12.11
C PHE A 237 -4.77 -0.50 -11.35
N SER A 238 -4.21 -1.70 -11.36
CA SER A 238 -4.68 -2.83 -10.58
C SER A 238 -3.48 -3.69 -10.17
N GLY A 239 -3.46 -4.16 -8.92
CA GLY A 239 -2.33 -4.90 -8.36
C GLY A 239 -2.45 -5.15 -6.86
N GLY A 240 -1.40 -5.70 -6.26
CA GLY A 240 -1.30 -5.92 -4.81
C GLY A 240 -0.84 -4.66 -4.07
N THR A 241 -0.92 -4.64 -2.74
CA THR A 241 -0.48 -3.48 -1.94
C THR A 241 1.00 -3.14 -2.14
N SER A 242 1.85 -4.14 -2.38
CA SER A 242 3.28 -3.98 -2.64
C SER A 242 3.60 -3.36 -4.00
N SER A 243 2.66 -3.33 -4.95
CA SER A 243 2.89 -2.75 -6.28
C SER A 243 2.43 -1.30 -6.40
N ALA A 244 1.86 -0.70 -5.35
CA ALA A 244 1.36 0.68 -5.39
C ALA A 244 2.42 1.73 -5.78
N TYR A 245 3.71 1.45 -5.52
CA TYR A 245 4.80 2.32 -5.94
C TYR A 245 4.82 2.57 -7.46
N GLN A 246 4.41 1.58 -8.26
CA GLN A 246 4.38 1.67 -9.72
C GLN A 246 3.43 2.76 -10.19
N ALA A 247 2.22 2.82 -9.62
CA ALA A 247 1.28 3.91 -9.90
C ALA A 247 1.76 5.25 -9.31
N ASN A 248 2.36 5.22 -8.11
CA ASN A 248 2.82 6.44 -7.43
C ASN A 248 3.90 7.19 -8.22
N MET A 249 4.74 6.50 -9.00
CA MET A 249 5.75 7.11 -9.87
C MET A 249 5.16 7.94 -11.02
N TRP A 250 3.90 7.70 -11.40
CA TRP A 250 3.24 8.38 -12.51
C TRP A 250 2.30 9.51 -12.09
N LEU A 251 2.11 9.74 -10.78
CA LEU A 251 1.17 10.75 -10.29
C LEU A 251 1.53 12.18 -10.73
N GLU A 252 2.81 12.53 -10.63
CA GLU A 252 3.29 13.87 -11.01
C GLU A 252 3.25 14.07 -12.55
N PRO A 253 3.81 13.16 -13.38
CA PRO A 253 3.64 13.25 -14.84
C PRO A 253 2.17 13.32 -15.28
N LEU A 254 1.29 12.52 -14.67
CA LEU A 254 -0.14 12.50 -14.99
C LEU A 254 -0.83 13.82 -14.62
N ALA A 255 -0.40 14.49 -13.54
CA ALA A 255 -0.95 15.78 -13.13
C ALA A 255 -0.52 16.92 -14.07
N GLN A 256 0.62 16.78 -14.74
CA GLN A 256 1.17 17.75 -15.69
C GLN A 256 0.69 17.51 -17.13
N LEU A 257 -0.08 16.44 -17.39
CA LEU A 257 -0.66 16.23 -18.71
C LEU A 257 -1.71 17.30 -19.05
N GLU A 258 -1.76 17.69 -20.31
CA GLU A 258 -2.86 18.48 -20.83
C GLU A 258 -4.20 17.73 -20.73
N GLY A 259 -5.26 18.46 -20.39
CA GLY A 259 -6.61 17.92 -20.23
C GLY A 259 -7.02 17.70 -18.78
N ARG A 260 -7.91 16.73 -18.56
CA ARG A 260 -8.52 16.47 -17.24
C ARG A 260 -8.19 15.04 -16.81
N PRO A 261 -7.15 14.82 -15.97
CA PRO A 261 -6.66 13.50 -15.62
C PRO A 261 -7.60 12.75 -14.67
N LEU A 262 -7.71 11.43 -14.83
CA LEU A 262 -8.47 10.54 -13.95
C LEU A 262 -7.66 9.30 -13.57
N ILE A 263 -7.63 8.93 -12.29
CA ILE A 263 -7.07 7.65 -11.85
C ILE A 263 -8.18 6.63 -11.67
N VAL A 264 -8.11 5.53 -12.42
CA VAL A 264 -9.07 4.42 -12.38
C VAL A 264 -8.46 3.21 -11.70
N LEU A 265 -9.08 2.77 -10.60
CA LEU A 265 -8.66 1.62 -9.80
C LEU A 265 -9.73 0.53 -9.78
N ARG A 266 -9.30 -0.69 -9.43
CA ARG A 266 -10.21 -1.85 -9.27
C ARG A 266 -10.33 -2.32 -7.85
N GLU A 267 -9.27 -2.19 -7.07
CA GLU A 267 -9.23 -2.66 -5.69
C GLU A 267 -9.51 -1.51 -4.71
N ARG A 268 -10.55 -1.67 -3.86
CA ARG A 268 -10.90 -0.65 -2.85
C ARG A 268 -9.76 -0.34 -1.89
N PHE A 269 -8.91 -1.33 -1.58
CA PHE A 269 -7.74 -1.10 -0.74
C PHE A 269 -6.69 -0.23 -1.42
N MET A 270 -6.61 -0.24 -2.75
CA MET A 270 -5.59 0.49 -3.52
C MET A 270 -5.78 2.00 -3.41
N VAL A 271 -7.02 2.49 -3.29
CA VAL A 271 -7.34 3.92 -3.07
C VAL A 271 -6.54 4.52 -1.91
N ARG A 272 -6.24 3.70 -0.88
CA ARG A 272 -5.49 4.08 0.33
C ARG A 272 -3.97 4.01 0.16
N HIS A 273 -3.49 3.33 -0.87
CA HIS A 273 -2.07 3.13 -1.15
C HIS A 273 -1.54 4.05 -2.26
N ILE A 274 -2.44 4.67 -3.04
CA ILE A 274 -2.08 5.78 -3.91
C ILE A 274 -1.63 6.96 -3.04
N ALA A 275 -0.44 7.48 -3.30
CA ALA A 275 0.13 8.62 -2.58
C ALA A 275 -0.72 9.90 -2.75
N SER A 276 -0.42 10.93 -1.97
CA SER A 276 -1.11 12.22 -2.06
C SER A 276 -1.04 12.78 -3.48
N THR A 277 -2.19 13.11 -4.06
CA THR A 277 -2.33 13.76 -5.38
C THR A 277 -3.66 14.51 -5.41
N ASP A 278 -3.78 15.53 -6.26
CA ASP A 278 -5.04 16.25 -6.52
C ASP A 278 -5.90 15.60 -7.60
N ILE A 279 -5.35 14.65 -8.35
CA ILE A 279 -6.06 13.97 -9.42
C ILE A 279 -7.28 13.21 -8.85
N PRO A 280 -8.48 13.35 -9.43
CA PRO A 280 -9.63 12.53 -9.07
C PRO A 280 -9.34 11.03 -9.16
N ILE A 281 -9.71 10.29 -8.13
CA ILE A 281 -9.55 8.83 -8.09
C ILE A 281 -10.92 8.18 -8.02
N VAL A 282 -11.16 7.23 -8.92
CA VAL A 282 -12.36 6.39 -8.95
C VAL A 282 -11.96 4.93 -8.85
N CYS A 283 -12.61 4.19 -7.97
CA CYS A 283 -12.44 2.75 -7.85
C CYS A 283 -13.75 2.06 -8.22
N LEU A 284 -13.69 1.23 -9.27
CA LEU A 284 -14.83 0.51 -9.85
C LEU A 284 -14.58 -1.00 -9.71
N PRO A 285 -15.01 -1.64 -8.60
CA PRO A 285 -14.68 -3.04 -8.34
C PRO A 285 -15.33 -4.00 -9.36
N LYS A 286 -16.58 -3.72 -9.75
CA LYS A 286 -17.34 -4.55 -10.68
C LYS A 286 -17.06 -4.14 -12.13
N VAL A 287 -16.93 -5.13 -13.01
CA VAL A 287 -16.72 -4.90 -14.44
C VAL A 287 -17.89 -4.15 -15.07
N ALA A 288 -19.13 -4.47 -14.67
CA ALA A 288 -20.31 -3.77 -15.19
C ALA A 288 -20.27 -2.25 -14.92
N ASP A 289 -19.78 -1.84 -13.76
CA ASP A 289 -19.66 -0.42 -13.41
C ASP A 289 -18.44 0.22 -14.11
N LEU A 290 -17.36 -0.54 -14.34
CA LEU A 290 -16.20 -0.12 -15.12
C LEU A 290 -16.57 0.22 -16.57
N MET A 291 -17.47 -0.55 -17.19
CA MET A 291 -17.90 -0.31 -18.59
C MET A 291 -18.60 1.03 -18.77
N ARG A 292 -19.08 1.69 -17.70
CA ARG A 292 -19.67 3.03 -17.79
C ARG A 292 -18.68 4.10 -18.28
N LEU A 293 -17.37 3.85 -18.18
CA LEU A 293 -16.36 4.73 -18.75
C LEU A 293 -16.45 4.83 -20.28
N GLU A 294 -17.05 3.85 -20.96
CA GLU A 294 -17.26 3.85 -22.41
C GLU A 294 -18.04 5.09 -22.90
N HIS A 295 -18.97 5.57 -22.08
CA HIS A 295 -19.84 6.72 -22.37
C HIS A 295 -19.26 8.05 -21.85
N SER A 296 -18.06 8.04 -21.30
CA SER A 296 -17.37 9.26 -20.85
C SER A 296 -16.54 9.88 -21.98
N THR A 297 -15.99 11.07 -21.73
CA THR A 297 -15.03 11.70 -22.63
C THR A 297 -13.60 11.21 -22.47
N LEU A 298 -13.36 10.22 -21.59
CA LEU A 298 -12.03 9.67 -21.37
C LEU A 298 -11.52 9.06 -22.67
N LYS A 299 -10.42 9.57 -23.22
CA LYS A 299 -9.89 9.19 -24.53
C LYS A 299 -8.79 8.17 -24.43
N MET A 300 -7.94 8.28 -23.41
CA MET A 300 -6.83 7.35 -23.21
C MET A 300 -6.57 6.99 -21.75
N LEU A 301 -5.96 5.83 -21.54
CA LEU A 301 -5.45 5.37 -20.25
C LEU A 301 -4.01 4.87 -20.37
N ILE A 302 -3.11 5.39 -19.54
CA ILE A 302 -1.77 4.82 -19.34
C ILE A 302 -1.82 3.66 -18.33
N HIS A 303 -0.94 2.67 -18.53
CA HIS A 303 -0.86 1.47 -17.70
C HIS A 303 0.56 1.24 -17.20
N PRO A 304 0.85 1.53 -15.91
CA PRO A 304 2.18 1.30 -15.34
C PRO A 304 2.54 -0.18 -15.11
N SER A 305 1.57 -1.09 -15.27
CA SER A 305 1.73 -2.51 -14.94
C SER A 305 0.77 -3.41 -15.71
N ASN A 306 1.21 -4.64 -15.97
CA ASN A 306 0.46 -5.67 -16.67
C ASN A 306 -0.23 -6.64 -15.70
N SER A 307 -1.28 -6.19 -15.00
CA SER A 307 -2.05 -7.08 -14.12
C SER A 307 -3.22 -7.75 -14.84
N GLY A 308 -3.62 -8.94 -14.40
CA GLY A 308 -4.65 -9.73 -15.08
C GLY A 308 -6.01 -9.02 -15.25
N LYS A 309 -6.40 -8.14 -14.31
CA LYS A 309 -7.65 -7.36 -14.42
C LYS A 309 -7.60 -6.25 -15.47
N THR A 310 -6.43 -5.92 -16.02
CA THR A 310 -6.29 -4.91 -17.09
C THR A 310 -7.07 -5.30 -18.32
N SER A 311 -7.08 -6.59 -18.66
CA SER A 311 -7.92 -7.19 -19.71
C SER A 311 -9.40 -6.76 -19.68
N GLN A 312 -9.92 -6.32 -18.54
CA GLN A 312 -11.32 -5.92 -18.39
C GLN A 312 -11.58 -4.49 -18.86
N VAL A 313 -10.63 -3.56 -18.70
CA VAL A 313 -10.78 -2.18 -19.20
C VAL A 313 -10.43 -2.07 -20.68
N LEU A 314 -9.49 -2.90 -21.18
CA LEU A 314 -9.09 -2.98 -22.59
C LEU A 314 -10.23 -3.37 -23.55
N ARG A 315 -11.41 -3.71 -23.00
CA ARG A 315 -12.61 -4.06 -23.78
C ARG A 315 -13.41 -2.83 -24.22
N ILE A 316 -13.08 -1.64 -23.70
CA ILE A 316 -13.81 -0.40 -24.01
C ILE A 316 -13.22 0.20 -25.28
N PRO A 317 -13.90 0.09 -26.45
CA PRO A 317 -13.31 0.48 -27.73
C PRO A 317 -13.15 1.99 -27.89
N THR A 318 -13.85 2.79 -27.07
CA THR A 318 -13.82 4.25 -27.10
C THR A 318 -12.63 4.86 -26.35
N ILE A 319 -11.81 4.04 -25.68
CA ILE A 319 -10.63 4.44 -24.90
C ILE A 319 -9.40 3.76 -25.48
N LYS A 320 -8.38 4.54 -25.79
CA LYS A 320 -7.06 4.07 -26.21
C LYS A 320 -6.19 3.74 -25.01
N HIS A 321 -5.25 2.81 -25.17
CA HIS A 321 -4.47 2.28 -24.07
C HIS A 321 -2.97 2.27 -24.38
N ALA A 322 -2.19 2.94 -23.54
CA ALA A 322 -0.74 2.96 -23.64
C ALA A 322 -0.08 2.24 -22.46
N PHE A 323 0.76 1.25 -22.73
CA PHE A 323 1.60 0.64 -21.70
C PHE A 323 2.85 1.48 -21.46
N VAL A 324 3.05 1.94 -20.23
CA VAL A 324 4.17 2.85 -19.87
C VAL A 324 5.20 2.21 -18.92
N ASN A 325 4.89 1.02 -18.40
CA ASN A 325 5.69 0.34 -17.38
C ASN A 325 5.97 1.24 -16.14
N HIS A 326 6.92 0.88 -15.28
CA HIS A 326 7.25 1.61 -14.05
C HIS A 326 8.74 1.91 -13.89
N GLY A 327 9.53 1.72 -14.94
CA GLY A 327 10.95 1.95 -14.95
C GLY A 327 11.61 1.37 -16.20
N GLU A 328 12.76 1.95 -16.57
CA GLU A 328 13.59 1.44 -17.65
C GLU A 328 14.72 0.60 -17.04
N SER A 329 14.98 -0.59 -17.58
CA SER A 329 16.07 -1.45 -17.10
C SER A 329 16.51 -2.42 -18.18
N ASP A 330 17.75 -2.87 -18.14
CA ASP A 330 18.35 -3.81 -19.10
C ASP A 330 17.73 -5.22 -19.09
N LYS A 331 16.82 -5.52 -18.15
CA LYS A 331 16.25 -6.87 -17.97
C LYS A 331 15.23 -7.21 -19.07
N LEU A 332 15.31 -8.43 -19.61
CA LEU A 332 14.34 -8.97 -20.59
C LEU A 332 12.89 -8.98 -20.08
N SER A 333 12.68 -9.03 -18.76
CA SER A 333 11.35 -8.95 -18.15
C SER A 333 10.58 -7.68 -18.53
N SER A 334 11.25 -6.63 -19.01
CA SER A 334 10.61 -5.41 -19.51
C SER A 334 9.87 -5.60 -20.83
N CYS A 335 10.26 -6.57 -21.67
CA CYS A 335 9.66 -6.84 -22.98
C CYS A 335 8.66 -8.01 -22.90
N ASN A 336 7.58 -7.82 -22.13
CA ASN A 336 6.58 -8.87 -21.90
C ASN A 336 5.59 -8.99 -23.09
N PRO A 337 5.27 -10.20 -23.61
CA PRO A 337 4.28 -10.40 -24.67
C PRO A 337 2.87 -9.86 -24.37
N TYR A 338 2.53 -9.61 -23.11
CA TYR A 338 1.28 -8.97 -22.71
C TYR A 338 1.13 -7.55 -23.27
N ALA A 339 2.24 -6.89 -23.63
CA ALA A 339 2.23 -5.56 -24.24
C ALA A 339 1.39 -5.49 -25.54
N LYS A 340 1.11 -6.63 -26.18
CA LYS A 340 0.27 -6.73 -27.40
C LYS A 340 -1.18 -6.35 -27.18
N ALA A 341 -1.60 -6.28 -25.92
CA ALA A 341 -2.98 -5.96 -25.59
C ALA A 341 -3.28 -4.44 -25.60
N TYR A 342 -2.24 -3.61 -25.76
CA TYR A 342 -2.34 -2.14 -25.75
C TYR A 342 -2.30 -1.60 -27.18
N ASP A 343 -2.88 -0.41 -27.38
CA ASP A 343 -2.78 0.31 -28.65
C ASP A 343 -1.34 0.77 -28.90
N GLU A 344 -0.67 1.25 -27.85
CA GLU A 344 0.71 1.71 -27.91
C GLU A 344 1.54 1.22 -26.72
N VAL A 345 2.86 1.12 -26.93
CA VAL A 345 3.87 0.84 -25.91
C VAL A 345 4.80 2.04 -25.82
N TRP A 346 4.68 2.77 -24.71
CA TRP A 346 5.45 3.98 -24.46
C TRP A 346 6.74 3.64 -23.72
N VAL A 347 7.86 4.00 -24.33
CA VAL A 347 9.20 3.63 -23.88
C VAL A 347 10.07 4.85 -23.60
N ALA A 348 11.13 4.64 -22.81
CA ALA A 348 12.04 5.72 -22.42
C ALA A 348 12.88 6.24 -23.60
N GLY A 349 13.30 5.39 -24.52
CA GLY A 349 14.14 5.81 -25.64
C GLY A 349 14.50 4.67 -26.59
N PRO A 350 15.42 4.92 -27.54
CA PRO A 350 15.80 3.97 -28.59
C PRO A 350 16.16 2.57 -28.08
N ALA A 351 16.90 2.47 -26.98
CA ALA A 351 17.30 1.19 -26.40
C ALA A 351 16.12 0.28 -26.05
N ALA A 352 15.04 0.84 -25.51
CA ALA A 352 13.85 0.09 -25.18
C ALA A 352 13.08 -0.38 -26.43
N ARG A 353 13.02 0.48 -27.46
CA ARG A 353 12.44 0.14 -28.76
C ARG A 353 13.19 -1.00 -29.43
N GLU A 354 14.51 -0.93 -29.46
CA GLU A 354 15.38 -1.99 -29.98
C GLU A 354 15.19 -3.30 -29.22
N ARG A 355 15.04 -3.25 -27.89
CA ARG A 355 14.74 -4.45 -27.10
C ARG A 355 13.39 -5.08 -27.45
N TYR A 356 12.35 -4.28 -27.72
CA TYR A 356 11.07 -4.82 -28.22
C TYR A 356 11.23 -5.47 -29.60
N ALA A 357 11.98 -4.84 -30.51
CA ALA A 357 12.27 -5.39 -31.83
C ALA A 357 13.06 -6.72 -31.74
N LEU A 358 14.11 -6.77 -30.92
CA LEU A 358 14.93 -7.96 -30.69
C LEU A 358 14.17 -9.09 -30.01
N ALA A 359 13.35 -8.76 -29.01
CA ALA A 359 12.54 -9.76 -28.30
C ALA A 359 11.46 -10.39 -29.20
N ASN A 360 11.09 -9.70 -30.29
CA ASN A 360 10.14 -10.16 -31.31
C ASN A 360 8.86 -10.74 -30.68
N VAL A 361 8.32 -10.04 -29.67
CA VAL A 361 7.14 -10.50 -28.91
C VAL A 361 5.81 -10.25 -29.64
N GLY A 362 5.88 -9.70 -30.86
CA GLY A 362 4.75 -9.42 -31.76
C GLY A 362 4.13 -8.03 -31.60
N ILE A 363 4.92 -7.04 -31.20
CA ILE A 363 4.54 -5.61 -31.22
C ILE A 363 5.06 -5.02 -32.52
N ASP A 364 4.22 -4.26 -33.23
CA ASP A 364 4.65 -3.51 -34.42
C ASP A 364 5.47 -2.30 -33.97
N ASP A 365 6.56 -1.99 -34.66
CA ASP A 365 7.44 -0.88 -34.30
C ASP A 365 6.72 0.47 -34.34
N ARG A 366 5.70 0.62 -35.20
CA ARG A 366 4.88 1.83 -35.26
C ARG A 366 4.09 2.08 -33.97
N ASP A 367 3.79 1.03 -33.22
CA ASP A 367 3.02 1.09 -31.97
C ASP A 367 3.97 1.35 -30.76
N VAL A 368 5.29 1.46 -30.99
CA VAL A 368 6.29 1.80 -29.97
C VAL A 368 6.61 3.30 -30.03
N VAL A 369 6.31 4.02 -28.95
CA VAL A 369 6.44 5.48 -28.87
C VAL A 369 7.49 5.89 -27.83
N GLU A 370 8.48 6.66 -28.25
CA GLU A 370 9.60 7.10 -27.39
C GLU A 370 9.27 8.41 -26.66
N ILE A 371 8.80 8.29 -25.41
CA ILE A 371 8.34 9.43 -24.60
C ILE A 371 9.38 9.97 -23.62
N GLY A 372 10.52 9.30 -23.45
CA GLY A 372 11.45 9.63 -22.36
C GLY A 372 10.95 9.13 -20.99
N ARG A 373 11.49 9.71 -19.92
CA ARG A 373 11.02 9.47 -18.55
C ARG A 373 10.61 10.79 -17.90
N PRO A 374 9.34 11.23 -18.01
CA PRO A 374 8.88 12.50 -17.44
C PRO A 374 9.05 12.58 -15.91
N GLN A 375 9.21 11.45 -15.23
CA GLN A 375 9.51 11.37 -13.79
C GLN A 375 10.87 12.00 -13.44
N LEU A 376 11.79 12.08 -14.41
CA LEU A 376 13.18 12.48 -14.17
C LEU A 376 13.42 13.99 -14.26
N HIS A 377 12.39 14.80 -14.54
CA HIS A 377 12.54 16.24 -14.77
C HIS A 377 13.14 17.00 -13.57
N ALA A 378 13.02 16.45 -12.35
CA ALA A 378 13.56 17.06 -11.13
C ALA A 378 15.04 16.72 -10.88
N ILE A 379 15.66 15.87 -11.71
CA ILE A 379 17.08 15.54 -11.60
C ILE A 379 17.90 16.68 -12.20
N GLU A 380 18.84 17.19 -11.40
CA GLU A 380 19.73 18.26 -11.82
C GLU A 380 20.88 17.72 -12.70
N PRO A 381 21.23 18.41 -13.80
CA PRO A 381 22.34 18.01 -14.67
C PRO A 381 23.69 18.17 -13.97
N TYR A 382 24.70 17.48 -14.49
CA TYR A 382 26.07 17.56 -14.03
C TYR A 382 26.60 19.00 -14.13
N ALA A 383 27.06 19.54 -13.01
CA ALA A 383 27.56 20.91 -12.89
C ALA A 383 29.10 21.00 -12.85
N GLY A 384 29.82 19.89 -13.09
CA GLY A 384 31.27 19.81 -12.99
C GLY A 384 31.76 19.14 -11.71
N ALA A 385 33.05 19.29 -11.40
CA ALA A 385 33.68 18.71 -10.22
C ALA A 385 32.98 19.14 -8.91
N PRO A 386 33.05 18.32 -7.84
CA PRO A 386 32.51 18.69 -6.54
C PRO A 386 33.05 20.05 -6.08
N SER A 387 32.16 21.01 -5.83
CA SER A 387 32.52 22.35 -5.34
C SER A 387 32.50 22.46 -3.81
N ALA A 388 31.91 21.47 -3.14
CA ALA A 388 31.86 21.37 -1.69
C ALA A 388 33.16 20.76 -1.11
N ALA A 389 33.33 20.89 0.21
CA ALA A 389 34.48 20.34 0.92
C ALA A 389 34.59 18.79 0.87
N TYR A 390 33.49 18.10 0.56
CA TYR A 390 33.43 16.63 0.51
C TYR A 390 32.84 16.18 -0.82
N THR A 391 33.41 15.12 -1.41
CA THR A 391 32.81 14.37 -2.50
C THR A 391 31.67 13.52 -1.94
N THR A 392 30.44 13.82 -2.32
CA THR A 392 29.25 13.10 -1.84
C THR A 392 28.99 11.87 -2.72
N VAL A 393 29.10 10.69 -2.14
CA VAL A 393 28.90 9.41 -2.83
C VAL A 393 27.59 8.78 -2.37
N LEU A 394 26.67 8.54 -3.31
CA LEU A 394 25.46 7.77 -3.06
C LEU A 394 25.73 6.29 -3.34
N TYR A 395 25.67 5.44 -2.33
CA TYR A 395 25.60 3.99 -2.50
C TYR A 395 24.15 3.53 -2.40
N ALA A 396 23.56 3.16 -3.54
CA ALA A 396 22.17 2.74 -3.66
C ALA A 396 22.05 1.33 -4.26
N PRO A 397 22.35 0.28 -3.49
CA PRO A 397 22.26 -1.10 -3.97
C PRO A 397 20.81 -1.57 -4.12
N THR A 398 20.58 -2.50 -5.04
CA THR A 398 19.29 -3.19 -5.12
C THR A 398 19.18 -4.32 -4.08
N TRP A 399 18.04 -5.01 -4.09
CA TRP A 399 17.74 -6.14 -3.24
C TRP A 399 17.88 -7.45 -4.03
N GLU A 400 17.71 -8.58 -3.36
CA GLU A 400 18.06 -9.92 -3.85
C GLU A 400 17.28 -10.38 -5.09
N GLY A 401 16.16 -9.74 -5.42
CA GLY A 401 15.26 -10.18 -6.48
C GLY A 401 14.54 -11.48 -6.14
N TRP A 402 13.75 -12.00 -7.09
CA TRP A 402 12.99 -13.25 -6.93
C TRP A 402 13.57 -14.43 -7.72
N ASP A 403 14.51 -14.17 -8.64
CA ASP A 403 15.05 -15.16 -9.58
C ASP A 403 16.32 -15.87 -9.08
N GLY A 404 16.83 -15.48 -7.91
CA GLY A 404 18.03 -16.06 -7.31
C GLY A 404 19.33 -15.68 -8.00
N ASN A 405 19.34 -14.66 -8.87
CA ASN A 405 20.54 -14.21 -9.56
C ASN A 405 21.52 -13.53 -8.56
N PRO A 406 22.76 -14.04 -8.40
CA PRO A 406 23.75 -13.44 -7.49
C PRO A 406 24.16 -12.01 -7.89
N GLY A 407 23.99 -11.64 -9.17
CA GLY A 407 24.22 -10.30 -9.68
C GLY A 407 23.12 -9.29 -9.37
N ASN A 408 22.05 -9.68 -8.69
CA ASN A 408 20.99 -8.74 -8.35
C ASN A 408 21.52 -7.68 -7.37
N THR A 409 22.01 -8.08 -6.20
CA THR A 409 22.45 -7.13 -5.16
C THR A 409 23.95 -7.17 -4.93
N SER A 410 24.55 -5.99 -4.82
CA SER A 410 25.95 -5.83 -4.41
C SER A 410 26.18 -5.99 -2.92
N ILE A 411 25.13 -5.95 -2.09
CA ILE A 411 25.24 -5.88 -0.62
C ILE A 411 26.00 -7.06 -0.03
N ILE A 412 25.77 -8.27 -0.56
CA ILE A 412 26.29 -9.51 0.03
C ILE A 412 27.80 -9.64 -0.24
N GLU A 413 28.21 -9.52 -1.50
CA GLU A 413 29.58 -9.83 -1.92
C GLU A 413 30.52 -8.61 -1.92
N ALA A 414 29.98 -7.40 -2.14
CA ALA A 414 30.78 -6.18 -2.34
C ALA A 414 30.47 -5.06 -1.32
N GLY A 415 29.26 -5.02 -0.76
CA GLY A 415 28.75 -3.86 -0.04
C GLY A 415 29.60 -3.45 1.17
N GLU A 416 30.08 -4.41 1.97
CA GLU A 416 30.95 -4.12 3.12
C GLU A 416 32.31 -3.54 2.68
N ASN A 417 32.87 -4.02 1.56
CA ASN A 417 34.16 -3.54 1.03
C ASN A 417 34.04 -2.16 0.40
N ILE A 418 32.98 -1.92 -0.38
CA ILE A 418 32.67 -0.60 -0.97
C ILE A 418 32.57 0.44 0.14
N VAL A 419 31.78 0.15 1.18
CA VAL A 419 31.59 1.08 2.31
C VAL A 419 32.90 1.31 3.04
N ARG A 420 33.70 0.26 3.29
CA ARG A 420 35.01 0.40 3.93
C ARG A 420 35.96 1.30 3.13
N ALA A 421 36.03 1.10 1.81
CA ALA A 421 36.89 1.88 0.93
C ALA A 421 36.46 3.35 0.87
N LEU A 422 35.14 3.62 0.80
CA LEU A 422 34.59 4.97 0.80
C LEU A 422 34.82 5.70 2.14
N LEU A 423 34.68 5.00 3.26
CA LEU A 423 34.90 5.58 4.60
C LEU A 423 36.39 5.81 4.91
N ALA A 424 37.31 5.15 4.20
CA ALA A 424 38.74 5.34 4.38
C ALA A 424 39.26 6.67 3.79
N ASP A 425 38.53 7.28 2.86
CA ASP A 425 38.87 8.59 2.30
C ASP A 425 38.23 9.71 3.15
N PRO A 426 39.02 10.59 3.81
CA PRO A 426 38.50 11.65 4.66
C PRO A 426 37.71 12.70 3.87
N GLY A 427 37.97 12.88 2.58
CA GLY A 427 37.28 13.80 1.68
C GLY A 427 35.98 13.24 1.10
N VAL A 428 35.49 12.08 1.56
CA VAL A 428 34.21 11.49 1.13
C VAL A 428 33.12 11.74 2.15
N ARG A 429 31.90 11.99 1.65
CA ARG A 429 30.63 11.90 2.39
C ARG A 429 29.76 10.80 1.79
N LEU A 430 29.59 9.69 2.49
CA LEU A 430 28.73 8.59 2.06
C LEU A 430 27.24 8.81 2.40
N LEU A 431 26.38 8.69 1.38
CA LEU A 431 24.93 8.49 1.52
C LEU A 431 24.60 7.03 1.18
N TYR A 432 24.16 6.24 2.15
CA TYR A 432 23.75 4.85 1.95
C TYR A 432 22.22 4.74 1.90
N LYS A 433 21.67 4.35 0.75
CA LYS A 433 20.23 4.17 0.53
C LYS A 433 19.91 2.73 0.11
N PRO A 434 19.80 1.78 1.05
CA PRO A 434 19.45 0.40 0.71
C PRO A 434 18.01 0.31 0.19
N HIS A 435 17.76 -0.67 -0.68
CA HIS A 435 16.40 -0.94 -1.14
C HIS A 435 15.49 -1.39 0.04
N PRO A 436 14.20 -0.98 0.10
CA PRO A 436 13.31 -1.32 1.21
C PRO A 436 13.05 -2.83 1.41
N LEU A 437 13.23 -3.62 0.35
CA LEU A 437 13.09 -5.08 0.37
C LEU A 437 14.40 -5.83 0.67
N THR A 438 15.49 -5.12 0.96
CA THR A 438 16.79 -5.75 1.28
C THR A 438 16.63 -6.73 2.44
N GLY A 439 16.99 -7.98 2.23
CA GLY A 439 16.90 -9.04 3.23
C GLY A 439 15.54 -9.74 3.30
N SER A 440 14.61 -9.42 2.40
CA SER A 440 13.28 -10.03 2.36
C SER A 440 13.29 -11.44 1.77
N VAL A 441 14.33 -11.80 1.01
CA VAL A 441 14.47 -13.11 0.37
C VAL A 441 15.70 -13.86 0.89
N ASP A 442 16.86 -13.20 0.99
CA ASP A 442 18.08 -13.79 1.55
C ASP A 442 18.46 -13.11 2.89
N PRO A 443 18.39 -13.83 4.03
CA PRO A 443 18.82 -13.31 5.33
C PRO A 443 20.27 -12.82 5.38
N ARG A 444 21.14 -13.27 4.48
CA ARG A 444 22.52 -12.77 4.37
C ARG A 444 22.54 -11.30 3.97
N ALA A 445 21.66 -10.88 3.06
CA ALA A 445 21.53 -9.46 2.67
C ALA A 445 21.08 -8.59 3.85
N ALA A 446 20.13 -9.08 4.67
CA ALA A 446 19.72 -8.39 5.90
C ALA A 446 20.91 -8.20 6.86
N THR A 447 21.72 -9.25 7.02
CA THR A 447 22.87 -9.27 7.92
C THR A 447 23.97 -8.30 7.45
N ALA A 448 24.31 -8.34 6.16
CA ALA A 448 25.29 -7.44 5.55
C ALA A 448 24.83 -5.97 5.58
N ASN A 449 23.56 -5.69 5.26
CA ASN A 449 22.96 -4.36 5.38
C ASN A 449 23.08 -3.81 6.83
N ALA A 450 22.80 -4.64 7.84
CA ALA A 450 22.95 -4.23 9.24
C ALA A 450 24.40 -3.89 9.59
N ARG A 451 25.39 -4.65 9.09
CA ARG A 451 26.82 -4.38 9.28
C ARG A 451 27.27 -3.11 8.57
N ILE A 452 26.83 -2.88 7.33
CA ILE A 452 27.09 -1.63 6.58
C ILE A 452 26.60 -0.42 7.38
N GLN A 453 25.37 -0.48 7.88
CA GLN A 453 24.83 0.60 8.70
C GLN A 453 25.65 0.82 9.97
N GLU A 454 26.15 -0.26 10.59
CA GLU A 454 27.00 -0.14 11.77
C GLU A 454 28.37 0.47 11.47
N MET A 455 29.00 0.10 10.35
CA MET A 455 30.25 0.73 9.89
C MET A 455 30.07 2.25 9.69
N ILE A 456 28.95 2.66 9.09
CA ILE A 456 28.65 4.08 8.88
C ILE A 456 28.44 4.80 10.21
N ARG A 457 27.71 4.20 11.17
CA ARG A 457 27.53 4.79 12.51
C ARG A 457 28.85 4.92 13.25
N ALA A 458 29.72 3.91 13.18
CA ALA A 458 31.04 3.93 13.80
C ALA A 458 31.92 5.05 13.21
N ALA A 459 31.94 5.19 11.87
CA ALA A 459 32.67 6.27 11.21
C ALA A 459 32.16 7.66 11.60
N ASN A 460 30.84 7.84 11.68
CA ASN A 460 30.26 9.11 12.16
C ASN A 460 30.64 9.41 13.62
N ALA A 461 30.71 8.40 14.50
CA ALA A 461 31.13 8.60 15.89
C ALA A 461 32.58 9.07 15.99
N LEU A 462 33.47 8.56 15.13
CA LEU A 462 34.86 9.00 15.04
C LEU A 462 34.94 10.45 14.52
N ARG A 463 34.30 10.76 13.39
CA ARG A 463 34.28 12.13 12.84
C ARG A 463 33.66 13.15 13.78
N ALA A 464 32.62 12.77 14.53
CA ALA A 464 32.02 13.65 15.53
C ALA A 464 33.00 14.05 16.65
N ALA A 465 33.99 13.21 16.95
CA ALA A 465 35.05 13.52 17.91
C ALA A 465 36.13 14.45 17.30
N GLU A 466 36.35 14.37 15.98
CA GLU A 466 37.28 15.23 15.23
C GLU A 466 36.68 16.63 14.94
N HIS A 467 35.36 16.72 14.82
CA HIS A 467 34.61 17.96 14.54
C HIS A 467 33.66 18.35 15.69
N PRO A 468 34.14 18.54 16.94
CA PRO A 468 33.27 18.77 18.10
C PRO A 468 32.44 20.05 18.02
N ASP A 469 32.95 21.07 17.30
CA ASP A 469 32.33 22.38 17.15
C ASP A 469 31.35 22.46 15.97
N GLU A 470 31.38 21.50 15.04
CA GLU A 470 30.50 21.45 13.86
C GLU A 470 29.24 20.63 14.14
N ARG A 471 28.57 20.88 15.27
CA ARG A 471 27.27 20.24 15.56
C ARG A 471 26.14 20.99 14.87
N PRO A 472 25.13 20.29 14.34
CA PRO A 472 23.98 20.96 13.75
C PRO A 472 23.30 21.80 14.82
N ALA A 473 23.00 23.06 14.49
CA ALA A 473 22.35 23.96 15.43
C ALA A 473 21.00 23.37 15.89
N PRO A 474 20.60 23.51 17.17
CA PRO A 474 19.29 23.07 17.63
C PRO A 474 18.13 23.64 16.79
N SER A 475 18.32 24.82 16.19
CA SER A 475 17.39 25.43 15.25
C SER A 475 17.18 24.61 13.98
N SER A 476 18.19 23.92 13.44
CA SER A 476 18.05 23.09 12.24
C SER A 476 17.21 21.84 12.49
N ALA A 477 17.36 21.22 13.67
CA ALA A 477 16.52 20.10 14.08
C ALA A 477 15.07 20.53 14.30
N ALA A 478 14.86 21.70 14.91
CA ALA A 478 13.53 22.29 15.07
C ALA A 478 12.89 22.64 13.72
N GLU A 479 13.66 23.19 12.78
CA GLU A 479 13.18 23.51 11.43
C GLU A 479 12.78 22.24 10.66
N LEU A 480 13.61 21.18 10.68
CA LEU A 480 13.24 19.90 10.06
C LEU A 480 11.95 19.33 10.67
N ALA A 481 11.79 19.38 12.00
CA ALA A 481 10.57 18.94 12.66
C ALA A 481 9.35 19.78 12.23
N HIS A 482 9.51 21.11 12.12
CA HIS A 482 8.47 22.03 11.64
C HIS A 482 8.07 21.71 10.20
N ARG A 483 9.03 21.60 9.28
CA ARG A 483 8.77 21.25 7.87
C ARG A 483 8.18 19.86 7.72
N THR A 484 8.57 18.91 8.58
CA THR A 484 7.97 17.56 8.57
C THR A 484 6.50 17.64 8.94
N ALA A 485 6.15 18.37 10.00
CA ALA A 485 4.76 18.55 10.42
C ALA A 485 3.94 19.30 9.36
N GLU A 486 4.51 20.31 8.70
CA GLU A 486 3.88 21.03 7.59
C GLU A 486 3.58 20.11 6.40
N LEU A 487 4.58 19.35 5.94
CA LEU A 487 4.43 18.44 4.80
C LEU A 487 3.46 17.30 5.13
N ASP A 488 3.51 16.75 6.34
CA ASP A 488 2.59 15.69 6.77
C ASP A 488 1.14 16.19 6.86
N ARG A 489 0.92 17.43 7.32
CA ARG A 489 -0.41 18.06 7.31
C ARG A 489 -0.98 18.18 5.89
N LEU A 490 -0.13 18.47 4.90
CA LEU A 490 -0.56 18.64 3.50
C LEU A 490 -0.74 17.31 2.75
N THR A 491 -0.04 16.25 3.16
CA THR A 491 0.05 14.98 2.41
C THR A 491 -0.61 13.79 3.10
N THR A 492 -0.89 13.87 4.40
CA THR A 492 -1.43 12.75 5.18
C THR A 492 -2.85 13.03 5.66
N SER A 493 -3.75 12.09 5.37
CA SER A 493 -5.09 12.05 5.98
C SER A 493 -5.10 11.01 7.10
N SER A 494 -5.41 11.43 8.33
CA SER A 494 -5.55 10.52 9.46
C SER A 494 -6.97 9.95 9.52
N PHE A 495 -7.07 8.65 9.80
CA PHE A 495 -8.35 7.98 9.98
C PHE A 495 -8.30 7.08 11.19
N ARG A 496 -9.41 7.00 11.92
CA ARG A 496 -9.58 5.95 12.92
C ARG A 496 -9.51 4.57 12.26
N ALA A 497 -9.06 3.58 13.01
CA ALA A 497 -8.91 2.21 12.52
C ALA A 497 -10.21 1.59 11.98
N SER A 498 -11.38 2.11 12.38
CA SER A 498 -12.70 1.64 11.96
C SER A 498 -13.30 2.38 10.76
N ALA A 499 -12.60 3.38 10.20
CA ALA A 499 -13.10 4.16 9.07
C ALA A 499 -13.25 3.28 7.84
N ASP A 500 -14.49 3.17 7.35
CA ASP A 500 -14.81 2.48 6.10
C ASP A 500 -14.65 3.42 4.89
N ASP A 501 -14.89 2.89 3.69
CA ASP A 501 -14.68 3.66 2.46
C ASP A 501 -15.64 4.86 2.37
N ALA A 502 -16.87 4.76 2.88
CA ALA A 502 -17.84 5.85 2.89
C ALA A 502 -17.40 7.01 3.80
N GLU A 503 -16.81 6.74 4.97
CA GLU A 503 -16.24 7.80 5.81
C GLU A 503 -14.99 8.43 5.18
N ARG A 504 -14.17 7.63 4.47
CA ARG A 504 -13.00 8.14 3.76
C ARG A 504 -13.41 9.05 2.60
N MET A 505 -14.39 8.65 1.80
CA MET A 505 -14.98 9.49 0.74
C MET A 505 -15.54 10.80 1.30
N LEU A 506 -16.19 10.76 2.47
CA LEU A 506 -16.71 11.96 3.13
C LEU A 506 -15.60 12.95 3.50
N ILE A 507 -14.46 12.45 4.00
CA ILE A 507 -13.34 13.28 4.48
C ILE A 507 -12.40 13.70 3.33
N GLN A 508 -12.19 12.83 2.34
CA GLN A 508 -11.31 13.04 1.20
C GLN A 508 -12.09 13.52 -0.04
N SER A 509 -12.84 14.61 0.16
CA SER A 509 -13.55 15.33 -0.90
C SER A 509 -12.57 16.08 -1.83
N VAL A 510 -13.08 16.96 -2.68
CA VAL A 510 -12.29 17.80 -3.59
C VAL A 510 -11.16 18.50 -2.82
N PRO A 511 -9.89 18.37 -3.25
CA PRO A 511 -8.77 19.07 -2.63
C PRO A 511 -8.93 20.58 -2.71
N GLU A 512 -8.36 21.29 -1.73
CA GLU A 512 -8.30 22.76 -1.78
C GLU A 512 -7.52 23.23 -3.00
N SER A 513 -7.97 24.32 -3.62
CA SER A 513 -7.27 24.93 -4.75
C SER A 513 -5.85 25.34 -4.34
N GLY A 514 -4.86 25.03 -5.19
CA GLY A 514 -3.44 25.32 -4.92
C GLY A 514 -2.73 24.31 -4.01
N ARG A 515 -3.41 23.25 -3.54
CA ARG A 515 -2.81 22.25 -2.65
C ARG A 515 -1.59 21.54 -3.27
N ALA A 516 -1.63 21.12 -4.54
CA ALA A 516 -0.48 20.53 -5.22
C ALA A 516 0.75 21.45 -5.19
N ALA A 517 0.59 22.73 -5.51
CA ALA A 517 1.68 23.71 -5.47
C ALA A 517 2.23 23.89 -4.04
N ALA A 518 1.34 23.94 -3.03
CA ALA A 518 1.75 23.98 -1.63
C ALA A 518 2.51 22.71 -1.19
N VAL A 519 2.10 21.53 -1.65
CA VAL A 519 2.81 20.27 -1.39
C VAL A 519 4.19 20.27 -2.04
N ALA A 520 4.31 20.75 -3.28
CA ALA A 520 5.60 20.84 -3.97
C ALA A 520 6.54 21.80 -3.24
N ALA A 521 6.06 22.99 -2.87
CA ALA A 521 6.83 23.98 -2.11
C ALA A 521 7.25 23.44 -0.73
N ALA A 522 6.33 22.79 0.01
CA ALA A 522 6.64 22.19 1.30
C ALA A 522 7.62 21.02 1.18
N THR A 523 7.57 20.26 0.08
CA THR A 523 8.54 19.17 -0.19
C THR A 523 9.93 19.76 -0.42
N ALA A 524 10.07 20.78 -1.27
CA ALA A 524 11.35 21.45 -1.51
C ALA A 524 11.92 22.07 -0.22
N ALA A 525 11.08 22.77 0.57
CA ALA A 525 11.49 23.33 1.85
C ALA A 525 11.90 22.25 2.86
N TRP A 526 11.19 21.13 2.90
CA TRP A 526 11.52 19.99 3.73
C TRP A 526 12.85 19.35 3.32
N GLU A 527 13.11 19.17 2.03
CA GLU A 527 14.37 18.61 1.53
C GLU A 527 15.56 19.51 1.86
N ALA A 528 15.41 20.83 1.69
CA ALA A 528 16.42 21.80 2.10
C ALA A 528 16.71 21.72 3.62
N ALA A 529 15.65 21.69 4.46
CA ALA A 529 15.79 21.54 5.90
C ALA A 529 16.41 20.20 6.30
N TYR A 530 16.09 19.11 5.60
CA TYR A 530 16.66 17.79 5.84
C TYR A 530 18.17 17.80 5.63
N TRP A 531 18.64 18.32 4.49
CA TRP A 531 20.08 18.36 4.20
C TRP A 531 20.84 19.33 5.11
N ALA A 532 20.21 20.43 5.53
CA ALA A 532 20.78 21.40 6.48
C ALA A 532 20.76 20.94 7.94
N SER A 533 20.05 19.86 8.28
CA SER A 533 19.94 19.35 9.66
C SER A 533 21.15 18.52 10.13
N PHE A 534 22.11 18.29 9.24
CA PHE A 534 23.33 17.52 9.50
C PHE A 534 24.56 18.31 9.05
N PRO A 535 25.72 18.16 9.72
CA PRO A 535 26.97 18.72 9.24
C PRO A 535 27.35 18.15 7.86
N ALA A 536 28.09 18.93 7.08
CA ALA A 536 28.46 18.56 5.70
C ALA A 536 29.31 17.27 5.63
N TRP A 537 30.08 16.96 6.67
CA TRP A 537 30.91 15.76 6.76
C TRP A 537 30.13 14.48 7.11
N GLU A 538 28.91 14.61 7.62
CA GLU A 538 28.18 13.48 8.21
C GLU A 538 27.68 12.52 7.14
N HIS A 539 28.02 11.24 7.30
CA HIS A 539 27.50 10.16 6.48
C HIS A 539 26.04 9.87 6.83
N ARG A 540 25.21 9.54 5.83
CA ARG A 540 23.77 9.37 6.03
C ARG A 540 23.29 7.97 5.65
N ILE A 541 22.45 7.39 6.51
CA ILE A 541 21.70 6.17 6.21
C ILE A 541 20.25 6.57 5.89
N VAL A 542 19.83 6.39 4.64
CA VAL A 542 18.53 6.84 4.12
C VAL A 542 17.61 5.64 3.89
N VAL A 543 16.82 5.28 4.91
CA VAL A 543 15.89 4.12 4.84
C VAL A 543 14.42 4.52 4.64
N GLY A 544 14.09 5.81 4.83
CA GLY A 544 12.74 6.33 4.69
C GLY A 544 12.31 6.55 3.24
N ALA A 545 11.00 6.78 3.06
CA ALA A 545 10.43 7.20 1.77
C ALA A 545 10.86 8.63 1.37
N ARG A 546 11.22 9.46 2.35
CA ARG A 546 11.77 10.81 2.16
C ARG A 546 13.16 10.90 2.84
N PRO A 547 14.16 11.56 2.23
CA PRO A 547 14.16 12.09 0.87
C PRO A 547 14.01 10.96 -0.17
N THR A 548 13.47 11.33 -1.33
CA THR A 548 13.37 10.42 -2.48
C THR A 548 14.76 10.03 -2.98
N VAL A 549 14.84 9.02 -3.84
CA VAL A 549 16.12 8.69 -4.48
C VAL A 549 16.61 9.83 -5.38
N TYR A 550 15.70 10.56 -6.05
CA TYR A 550 16.04 11.70 -6.91
C TYR A 550 16.61 12.88 -6.10
N ALA A 551 16.06 13.16 -4.92
CA ALA A 551 16.65 14.14 -4.01
C ALA A 551 18.05 13.74 -3.52
N CYS A 552 18.33 12.43 -3.42
CA CYS A 552 19.68 11.93 -3.15
C CYS A 552 20.60 12.08 -4.38
N PHE A 553 20.07 11.97 -5.60
CA PHE A 553 20.84 12.18 -6.83
C PHE A 553 21.33 13.62 -6.96
N ASN A 554 20.48 14.60 -6.62
CA ASN A 554 20.82 16.01 -6.76
C ASN A 554 21.98 16.41 -5.85
N VAL A 555 22.05 15.86 -4.62
CA VAL A 555 23.16 16.12 -3.69
C VAL A 555 24.39 15.22 -3.88
N ALA A 556 24.29 14.16 -4.68
CA ALA A 556 25.41 13.24 -4.92
C ALA A 556 26.25 13.67 -6.12
N ASP A 557 27.56 13.53 -6.00
CA ASP A 557 28.55 13.74 -7.07
C ASP A 557 28.86 12.44 -7.82
N LEU A 558 28.70 11.31 -7.12
CA LEU A 558 28.96 9.96 -7.63
C LEU A 558 27.88 8.99 -7.16
N LEU A 559 27.37 8.16 -8.07
CA LEU A 559 26.54 7.00 -7.74
C LEU A 559 27.38 5.71 -7.76
N VAL A 560 27.25 4.89 -6.72
CA VAL A 560 27.64 3.48 -6.73
C VAL A 560 26.37 2.64 -6.62
N SER A 561 26.19 1.69 -7.53
CA SER A 561 25.06 0.76 -7.52
C SER A 561 25.45 -0.59 -8.12
N ASP A 562 24.48 -1.46 -8.32
CA ASP A 562 24.55 -2.71 -9.08
C ASP A 562 23.66 -2.59 -10.33
N VAL A 563 23.46 -3.67 -11.10
CA VAL A 563 22.68 -3.63 -12.35
C VAL A 563 21.22 -3.27 -12.04
N SER A 564 20.87 -2.01 -12.25
CA SER A 564 19.66 -1.40 -11.68
C SER A 564 19.08 -0.31 -12.56
N SER A 565 17.76 -0.19 -12.57
CA SER A 565 17.06 0.97 -13.15
C SER A 565 17.45 2.29 -12.48
N VAL A 566 17.98 2.25 -11.25
CA VAL A 566 18.52 3.44 -10.55
C VAL A 566 19.65 4.08 -11.35
N ILE A 567 20.48 3.30 -12.06
CA ILE A 567 21.53 3.83 -12.93
C ILE A 567 20.93 4.52 -14.14
N SER A 568 19.95 3.88 -14.79
CA SER A 568 19.23 4.47 -15.93
C SER A 568 18.60 5.82 -15.56
N ASP A 569 18.05 5.93 -14.34
CA ASP A 569 17.46 7.17 -13.84
C ASP A 569 18.54 8.22 -13.50
N TYR A 570 19.63 7.81 -12.85
CA TYR A 570 20.74 8.69 -12.51
C TYR A 570 21.43 9.28 -13.74
N LEU A 571 21.46 8.53 -14.85
CA LEU A 571 22.06 8.94 -16.11
C LEU A 571 21.40 10.22 -16.69
N ALA A 572 20.17 10.56 -16.29
CA ALA A 572 19.57 11.85 -16.64
C ALA A 572 20.44 13.05 -16.22
N SER A 573 21.19 12.90 -15.11
CA SER A 573 22.14 13.90 -14.62
C SER A 573 23.47 13.91 -15.37
N GLU A 574 23.84 12.83 -16.06
CA GLU A 574 25.18 12.62 -16.66
C GLU A 574 26.36 12.65 -15.67
N LYS A 575 26.07 12.66 -14.37
CA LYS A 575 27.09 12.56 -13.30
C LYS A 575 27.81 11.21 -13.36
N PRO A 576 29.07 11.13 -12.92
CA PRO A 576 29.82 9.86 -12.85
C PRO A 576 29.10 8.80 -12.01
N TYR A 577 29.20 7.54 -12.43
CA TYR A 577 28.68 6.40 -11.67
C TYR A 577 29.54 5.15 -11.83
N ALA A 578 29.34 4.21 -10.91
CA ALA A 578 29.99 2.91 -10.94
C ALA A 578 29.02 1.76 -10.65
N VAL A 579 29.29 0.62 -11.29
CA VAL A 579 28.51 -0.61 -11.18
C VAL A 579 29.35 -1.71 -10.53
N ALA A 580 28.87 -2.23 -9.40
CA ALA A 580 29.48 -3.36 -8.73
C ALA A 580 29.18 -4.65 -9.52
N ASN A 581 30.24 -5.32 -9.98
CA ASN A 581 30.13 -6.62 -10.64
C ASN A 581 30.31 -7.75 -9.62
N THR A 582 29.18 -8.30 -9.14
CA THR A 582 29.15 -9.46 -8.24
C THR A 582 28.86 -10.78 -8.96
N SER A 583 28.76 -10.75 -10.29
CA SER A 583 28.35 -11.92 -11.09
C SER A 583 29.47 -12.94 -11.32
N GLY A 584 30.74 -12.54 -11.10
CA GLY A 584 31.91 -13.34 -11.44
C GLY A 584 32.24 -13.36 -12.94
N ILE A 585 31.46 -12.68 -13.77
CA ILE A 585 31.68 -12.54 -15.22
C ILE A 585 32.84 -11.55 -15.46
N PRO A 586 33.76 -11.81 -16.40
CA PRO A 586 34.81 -10.86 -16.78
C PRO A 586 34.23 -9.50 -17.19
N GLU A 587 34.96 -8.41 -16.91
CA GLU A 587 34.45 -7.05 -17.15
C GLU A 587 33.99 -6.81 -18.60
N GLN A 588 34.71 -7.34 -19.59
CA GLN A 588 34.36 -7.20 -21.01
C GLN A 588 32.99 -7.82 -21.33
N ASP A 589 32.74 -9.03 -20.82
CA ASP A 589 31.46 -9.72 -21.00
C ASP A 589 30.34 -9.03 -20.20
N PHE A 590 30.68 -8.51 -19.01
CA PHE A 590 29.75 -7.76 -18.16
C PHE A 590 29.25 -6.48 -18.87
N ARG A 591 30.17 -5.70 -19.45
CA ARG A 591 29.85 -4.51 -20.27
C ARG A 591 29.05 -4.82 -21.52
N SER A 592 29.28 -5.99 -22.13
CA SER A 592 28.56 -6.43 -23.33
C SER A 592 27.14 -6.89 -23.00
N THR A 593 26.94 -7.46 -21.81
CA THR A 593 25.64 -7.98 -21.34
C THR A 593 24.73 -6.86 -20.85
N PHE A 594 25.29 -5.84 -20.20
CA PHE A 594 24.54 -4.77 -19.54
C PHE A 594 24.89 -3.40 -20.14
N PRO A 595 24.08 -2.86 -21.07
CA PRO A 595 24.32 -1.58 -21.71
C PRO A 595 24.60 -0.43 -20.73
N THR A 596 23.89 -0.41 -19.59
CA THR A 596 24.08 0.61 -18.54
C THR A 596 25.49 0.61 -17.92
N VAL A 597 26.28 -0.44 -18.10
CA VAL A 597 27.65 -0.53 -17.57
C VAL A 597 28.66 0.16 -18.49
N ARG A 598 28.37 0.30 -19.79
CA ARG A 598 29.32 0.80 -20.80
C ARG A 598 29.82 2.21 -20.53
N ALA A 599 29.02 3.04 -19.85
CA ALA A 599 29.35 4.43 -19.55
C ALA A 599 29.70 4.69 -18.06
N GLY A 600 30.00 3.64 -17.30
CA GLY A 600 30.41 3.74 -15.91
C GLY A 600 31.65 2.93 -15.58
N ALA A 601 32.23 3.21 -14.41
CA ALA A 601 33.30 2.39 -13.84
C ALA A 601 32.73 1.03 -13.39
N VAL A 602 33.53 -0.03 -13.50
CA VAL A 602 33.17 -1.36 -12.98
C VAL A 602 33.96 -1.61 -11.71
N LEU A 603 33.26 -1.94 -10.62
CA LEU A 603 33.88 -2.26 -9.35
C LEU A 603 33.87 -3.77 -9.12
N ALA A 604 35.05 -4.34 -8.89
CA ALA A 604 35.17 -5.69 -8.38
C ALA A 604 34.66 -5.80 -6.93
N PRO A 605 34.29 -6.99 -6.45
CA PRO A 605 33.77 -7.17 -5.08
C PRO A 605 34.72 -6.72 -3.96
N ASP A 606 36.03 -6.63 -4.23
CA ASP A 606 37.03 -6.13 -3.29
C ASP A 606 37.06 -4.59 -3.16
N ALA A 607 36.30 -3.87 -4.01
CA ALA A 607 36.24 -2.42 -4.08
C ALA A 607 37.59 -1.71 -4.34
N SER A 608 38.58 -2.40 -4.90
CA SER A 608 39.92 -1.87 -5.19
C SER A 608 39.93 -0.67 -6.15
N GLY A 609 38.91 -0.52 -6.99
CA GLY A 609 38.76 0.59 -7.94
C GLY A 609 38.24 1.91 -7.35
N ILE A 610 37.81 1.94 -6.08
CA ILE A 610 37.20 3.14 -5.47
C ILE A 610 38.16 4.36 -5.46
N PRO A 611 39.45 4.25 -5.10
CA PRO A 611 40.34 5.42 -5.08
C PRO A 611 40.49 6.08 -6.45
N ALA A 612 40.66 5.29 -7.52
CA ALA A 612 40.79 5.80 -8.88
C ALA A 612 39.48 6.47 -9.36
N LEU A 613 38.33 5.90 -8.99
CA LEU A 613 37.02 6.47 -9.28
C LEU A 613 36.79 7.81 -8.57
N LEU A 614 37.16 7.93 -7.30
CA LEU A 614 37.05 9.19 -6.56
C LEU A 614 37.94 10.28 -7.18
N GLU A 615 39.14 9.89 -7.60
CA GLU A 615 40.07 10.77 -8.28
C GLU A 615 39.48 11.31 -9.60
N SER A 616 38.85 10.46 -10.42
CA SER A 616 38.22 10.92 -11.68
C SER A 616 37.01 11.83 -11.46
N VAL A 617 36.32 11.71 -10.32
CA VAL A 617 35.20 12.61 -9.96
C VAL A 617 35.73 13.99 -9.54
N ARG A 618 36.82 14.04 -8.77
CA ARG A 618 37.46 15.28 -8.32
C ARG A 618 38.22 15.99 -9.46
N HIS A 619 38.67 15.22 -10.44
CA HIS A 619 39.45 15.65 -11.61
C HIS A 619 38.74 15.21 -12.90
N PRO A 620 37.75 15.97 -13.40
CA PRO A 620 36.93 15.58 -14.55
C PRO A 620 37.72 15.28 -15.83
N GLU A 621 38.93 15.84 -15.97
CA GLU A 621 39.85 15.53 -17.07
C GLU A 621 40.32 14.06 -17.09
N LYS A 622 40.17 13.34 -15.97
CA LYS A 622 40.46 11.91 -15.83
C LYS A 622 39.22 11.04 -16.04
N ASP A 623 38.03 11.63 -16.23
CA ASP A 623 36.81 10.90 -16.49
C ASP A 623 36.72 10.47 -17.96
N THR A 624 37.12 9.23 -18.22
CA THR A 624 37.10 8.64 -19.57
C THR A 624 35.71 8.23 -20.04
N TYR A 625 34.66 8.39 -19.21
CA TYR A 625 33.31 7.92 -19.52
C TYR A 625 32.33 9.05 -19.86
N ALA A 626 32.72 10.33 -19.76
CA ALA A 626 31.82 11.46 -19.96
C ALA A 626 31.08 11.42 -21.31
N GLU A 627 31.80 11.24 -22.42
CA GLU A 627 31.21 11.15 -23.76
C GLU A 627 30.27 9.93 -23.89
N ALA A 628 30.71 8.77 -23.39
CA ALA A 628 29.90 7.56 -23.37
C ALA A 628 28.62 7.72 -22.54
N ARG A 629 28.63 8.53 -21.47
CA ARG A 629 27.43 8.81 -20.65
C ARG A 629 26.43 9.65 -21.43
N THR A 630 26.88 10.66 -22.17
CA THR A 630 26.01 11.48 -23.03
C THR A 630 25.38 10.65 -24.14
N GLU A 631 26.16 9.81 -24.82
CA GLU A 631 25.64 8.88 -25.84
C GLU A 631 24.64 7.89 -25.25
N LEU A 632 24.97 7.29 -24.10
CA LEU A 632 24.10 6.32 -23.44
C LEU A 632 22.81 6.99 -22.92
N LYS A 633 22.86 8.24 -22.44
CA LYS A 633 21.67 9.00 -22.04
C LYS A 633 20.73 9.17 -23.22
N LEU A 634 21.25 9.60 -24.37
CA LEU A 634 20.45 9.75 -25.59
C LEU A 634 19.84 8.42 -26.02
N HIS A 635 20.61 7.34 -25.94
CA HIS A 635 20.14 6.01 -26.33
C HIS A 635 19.11 5.41 -25.36
N LEU A 636 19.23 5.62 -24.05
CA LEU A 636 18.32 5.09 -23.04
C LEU A 636 17.06 5.95 -22.83
N LEU A 637 17.21 7.27 -22.83
CA LEU A 637 16.16 8.23 -22.41
C LEU A 637 15.67 9.12 -23.57
N GLY A 638 16.25 8.98 -24.76
CA GLY A 638 15.97 9.85 -25.89
C GLY A 638 16.54 11.26 -25.75
N PRO A 639 16.20 12.18 -26.66
CA PRO A 639 16.72 13.54 -26.66
C PRO A 639 16.29 14.33 -25.43
N SER A 640 17.14 15.27 -25.01
CA SER A 640 16.83 16.22 -23.92
C SER A 640 15.96 17.39 -24.39
N ASP A 641 15.92 17.65 -25.70
CA ASP A 641 15.09 18.70 -26.32
C ASP A 641 14.27 18.09 -27.49
N PRO A 642 12.93 18.20 -27.48
CA PRO A 642 12.13 18.72 -26.37
C PRO A 642 12.21 17.79 -25.13
N PRO A 643 12.07 18.33 -23.91
CA PRO A 643 12.10 17.54 -22.67
C PRO A 643 11.08 16.41 -22.68
N SER A 644 11.35 15.32 -21.95
CA SER A 644 10.45 14.15 -21.90
C SER A 644 9.03 14.48 -21.41
N VAL A 645 8.85 15.51 -20.59
CA VAL A 645 7.51 15.99 -20.19
C VAL A 645 6.71 16.55 -21.37
N VAL A 646 7.38 17.16 -22.35
CA VAL A 646 6.77 17.66 -23.58
C VAL A 646 6.47 16.49 -24.52
N ARG A 647 7.42 15.59 -24.74
CA ARG A 647 7.22 14.37 -25.55
C ARG A 647 6.09 13.49 -25.02
N PHE A 648 5.99 13.35 -23.70
CA PHE A 648 4.89 12.65 -23.04
C PHE A 648 3.52 13.30 -23.31
N ASN A 649 3.45 14.64 -23.26
CA ASN A 649 2.25 15.39 -23.61
C ASN A 649 1.89 15.25 -25.11
N GLU A 650 2.88 15.28 -25.99
CA GLU A 650 2.69 15.09 -27.44
C GLU A 650 2.14 13.70 -27.76
N ALA A 651 2.72 12.64 -27.17
CA ALA A 651 2.20 11.28 -27.30
C ALA A 651 0.77 11.15 -26.77
N ALA A 652 0.46 11.78 -25.63
CA ALA A 652 -0.91 11.80 -25.10
C ALA A 652 -1.89 12.52 -26.04
N ARG A 653 -1.49 13.66 -26.63
CA ARG A 653 -2.30 14.38 -27.61
C ARG A 653 -2.55 13.55 -28.87
N ALA A 654 -1.52 12.88 -29.39
CA ALA A 654 -1.62 12.02 -30.57
C ALA A 654 -2.59 10.86 -30.33
N LEU A 655 -2.42 10.12 -29.22
CA LEU A 655 -3.28 8.99 -28.89
C LEU A 655 -4.73 9.42 -28.59
N CYS A 656 -4.93 10.62 -28.01
CA CYS A 656 -6.25 11.21 -27.85
C CYS A 656 -6.91 11.53 -29.20
N ALA A 657 -6.16 12.04 -30.17
CA ALA A 657 -6.68 12.31 -31.51
C ALA A 657 -7.11 11.01 -32.21
N GLU A 658 -6.33 9.93 -32.09
CA GLU A 658 -6.74 8.61 -32.59
C GLU A 658 -8.04 8.11 -31.95
N ALA A 659 -8.22 8.34 -30.65
CA ALA A 659 -9.44 7.98 -29.95
C ALA A 659 -10.65 8.76 -30.49
N ASP A 660 -10.50 10.05 -30.81
CA ASP A 660 -11.54 10.89 -31.41
C ASP A 660 -11.89 10.42 -32.82
N GLU A 661 -10.88 10.13 -33.66
CA GLU A 661 -11.07 9.58 -35.01
C GLU A 661 -11.80 8.23 -34.97
N HIS A 662 -11.41 7.35 -34.05
CA HIS A 662 -12.07 6.06 -33.85
C HIS A 662 -13.54 6.24 -33.43
N ARG A 663 -13.83 7.14 -32.48
CA ARG A 663 -15.21 7.44 -32.07
C ARG A 663 -16.05 7.98 -33.23
N ALA A 664 -15.49 8.89 -34.04
CA ALA A 664 -16.16 9.41 -35.22
C ALA A 664 -16.49 8.30 -36.24
N GLY A 665 -15.52 7.41 -36.51
CA GLY A 665 -15.71 6.25 -37.39
C GLY A 665 -16.78 5.27 -36.87
N MET A 666 -16.83 5.02 -35.57
CA MET A 666 -17.85 4.18 -34.94
C MET A 666 -19.24 4.79 -35.00
N ALA A 667 -19.37 6.10 -34.82
CA ALA A 667 -20.66 6.81 -34.93
C ALA A 667 -21.24 6.71 -36.35
N VAL A 668 -20.39 6.85 -37.38
CA VAL A 668 -20.81 6.66 -38.79
C VAL A 668 -21.30 5.24 -39.05
N ARG A 669 -20.61 4.22 -38.53
CA ARG A 669 -21.02 2.80 -38.66
C ARG A 669 -22.32 2.49 -37.92
N ALA A 670 -22.53 3.05 -36.73
CA ALA A 670 -23.76 2.86 -35.96
C ALA A 670 -25.00 3.45 -36.67
N LEU A 671 -24.84 4.61 -37.33
CA LEU A 671 -25.91 5.21 -38.15
C LEU A 671 -26.29 4.35 -39.37
N THR A 672 -25.39 3.50 -39.85
CA THR A 672 -25.61 2.65 -41.04
C THR A 672 -26.17 1.27 -40.74
N ALA A 673 -26.21 0.82 -39.48
CA ALA A 673 -26.71 -0.50 -39.13
C ALA A 673 -27.19 -0.62 -37.67
N ILE A 674 -28.51 -0.52 -37.45
CA ILE A 674 -29.18 -1.17 -36.32
C ILE A 674 -30.46 -1.83 -36.85
N PRO A 675 -30.48 -3.15 -37.09
CA PRO A 675 -31.73 -3.87 -37.31
C PRO A 675 -32.59 -3.77 -36.04
N SER A 676 -33.84 -3.34 -36.18
CA SER A 676 -34.80 -3.41 -35.07
C SER A 676 -35.03 -4.88 -34.68
N GLN A 677 -35.19 -5.11 -33.38
CA GLN A 677 -35.59 -6.41 -32.86
C GLN A 677 -36.97 -6.75 -33.44
N ARG A 678 -37.18 -7.96 -34.00
CA ARG A 678 -38.53 -8.39 -34.43
C ARG A 678 -39.46 -8.32 -33.22
N ASP A 679 -40.49 -7.51 -33.30
CA ASP A 679 -41.58 -7.53 -32.33
C ASP A 679 -42.15 -8.95 -32.26
N ALA A 680 -42.01 -9.59 -31.09
CA ALA A 680 -42.69 -10.83 -30.77
C ALA A 680 -44.17 -10.52 -30.49
N GLY A 681 -44.90 -10.21 -31.55
CA GLY A 681 -46.29 -9.79 -31.50
C GLY A 681 -47.03 -9.96 -32.83
N ALA A 682 -46.67 -10.98 -33.61
CA ALA A 682 -47.34 -11.30 -34.86
C ALA A 682 -47.47 -12.82 -35.05
N THR A 683 -48.28 -13.45 -34.22
CA THR A 683 -49.03 -14.67 -34.54
C THR A 683 -50.16 -14.80 -33.53
N LEU A 684 -51.36 -14.41 -33.91
CA LEU A 684 -52.64 -15.07 -33.59
C LEU A 684 -53.73 -14.27 -34.33
N ASP A 685 -53.77 -14.41 -35.65
CA ASP A 685 -54.97 -14.17 -36.46
C ASP A 685 -54.77 -14.86 -37.81
N ASN A 686 -55.27 -16.09 -37.90
CA ASN A 686 -55.92 -16.69 -39.08
C ASN A 686 -55.93 -18.22 -38.98
N GLU A 687 -56.86 -18.75 -38.21
CA GLU A 687 -57.56 -19.99 -38.57
C GLU A 687 -59.05 -19.77 -38.32
N HIS A 688 -59.75 -19.22 -39.32
CA HIS A 688 -61.18 -19.43 -39.56
C HIS A 688 -61.54 -18.95 -40.97
N VAL A 689 -61.30 -19.79 -41.99
CA VAL A 689 -62.14 -19.80 -43.20
C VAL A 689 -62.39 -21.25 -43.57
N ARG A 690 -63.64 -21.69 -43.36
CA ARG A 690 -64.26 -22.83 -44.03
C ARG A 690 -64.31 -22.54 -45.53
N GLY A 691 -63.99 -23.55 -46.34
CA GLY A 691 -64.17 -23.56 -47.78
C GLY A 691 -63.42 -24.73 -48.39
#